data_AF-A0A6P3QK30-F1
#
_entry.id   AF-A0A6P3QK30-F1
#
_cell.length_a   1.000
_cell.length_b   1.000
_cell.length_c   1.000
_cell.angle_alpha   90.00
_cell.angle_beta   90.00
_cell.angle_gamma   90.00
#
_symmetry.space_group_name_H-M   'P 1'
#
loop_
_entity.id
_entity.type
_entity.pdbx_description
1 polymer ?
#
loop_
_entity_poly.entity_id
_entity_poly.type
_entity_poly.pdbx_seq_one_letter_code
_entity_poly.pdbx_strand_id
1 'polypeptide(L)'
;MLTPLGRLDKYAASENVFNRQMVARSLLDTLREVCDDERDCIAVLERISRLADDSEPTVRAELMEQVPHIALFCQENRPSIPYAFSKYLLPIVVRYLADQNNQVRKTSQAALLALLEQELIERFDVETKVCPVLIELTAPDSNDDVKTEAVAIMCKMAPMVGKDITERLILPRFCEMCCDCRMFHVRKVCAANFGDICSVVGQQATEEMLLPRFFQLCSDNVWGVRKACAECFMAVSCATCQEIRRTKLSTLFINLISDPSRWVRQAAFQSLGPFISTFANPSSSGQYFKEENKSSEDTSVEDKNRIRDQEVPEDIQLRPEDVPSDSSINNSSVKLENTMENRAETSRKSPSEISVPMDRSLFCTLSSDSHQEVASNENDKKPDNYKSALWPEVGTSSQDSAFLDQELYNSFHFWRTPLPEIDLDIELEEGSGNKLSPERSEETAEVTMPGSSNISMATRKELEEMIENLEPHIDDPDVKAQVDVLSAALRASSLDAHEEASNAEKKSDMQDELGVGELPNCRINHDASVPLISNAVENMDSTLHYIHNDSDLSTNNSFSPDEERRSKVQDVVPQALLDQYLSMTDPSRAQTVDTEIAKHCAYSLPGVALTLGRQNWHCLRETYETLASDMQWKVRRTLAFSIHELAVILGDQLTAADLVPIFNGFLKDLDEVRIGVLKHLHDFLKLLHIDKRREYLYQLQEFLVTDNSRNWRFRAELAEQLILLLELYSPRDVYDYLRPIALNLCADKVSSVRWISYKLVSEMVKKLHMATPPTFGVDLINELVENFGRCPKWSGRQAFVFVCQNIS
;
A
#
# COMPACT_ATOMS: atom_id res chain seq x y z
N MET A 1 -29.23 -19.75 -44.08
CA MET A 1 -28.07 -18.89 -43.71
C MET A 1 -26.81 -19.76 -43.71
N LEU A 2 -25.62 -19.19 -43.53
CA LEU A 2 -24.43 -20.00 -43.22
C LEU A 2 -24.50 -20.48 -41.75
N THR A 3 -24.02 -21.69 -41.47
CA THR A 3 -23.79 -22.19 -40.10
C THR A 3 -22.70 -21.38 -39.40
N PRO A 4 -22.54 -21.47 -38.05
CA PRO A 4 -21.51 -20.72 -37.34
C PRO A 4 -20.10 -21.06 -37.85
N LEU A 5 -19.79 -22.36 -37.97
CA LEU A 5 -18.58 -22.87 -38.61
C LEU A 5 -18.40 -22.42 -40.07
N GLY A 6 -19.47 -22.47 -40.88
CA GLY A 6 -19.43 -22.04 -42.29
C GLY A 6 -19.28 -20.52 -42.48
N ARG A 7 -19.68 -19.73 -41.48
CA ARG A 7 -19.39 -18.29 -41.38
C ARG A 7 -17.91 -18.09 -41.05
N LEU A 8 -17.41 -18.81 -40.05
CA LEU A 8 -16.04 -18.72 -39.55
C LEU A 8 -14.99 -19.12 -40.61
N ASP A 9 -15.10 -20.31 -41.22
CA ASP A 9 -14.17 -20.75 -42.28
C ASP A 9 -14.17 -19.79 -43.49
N LYS A 10 -15.31 -19.18 -43.84
CA LYS A 10 -15.42 -18.20 -44.95
C LYS A 10 -14.65 -16.91 -44.65
N TYR A 11 -14.76 -16.36 -43.45
CA TYR A 11 -14.15 -15.07 -43.13
C TYR A 11 -12.70 -15.22 -42.63
N ALA A 12 -12.32 -16.35 -42.03
CA ALA A 12 -10.93 -16.67 -41.70
C ALA A 12 -10.04 -16.79 -42.94
N ALA A 13 -10.59 -17.30 -44.06
CA ALA A 13 -9.90 -17.36 -45.35
C ALA A 13 -10.00 -16.05 -46.18
N SER A 14 -10.41 -14.93 -45.60
CA SER A 14 -10.58 -13.67 -46.33
C SER A 14 -9.27 -12.90 -46.49
N GLU A 15 -8.95 -12.48 -47.71
CA GLU A 15 -7.78 -11.61 -47.99
C GLU A 15 -7.80 -10.30 -47.18
N ASN A 16 -8.99 -9.77 -46.88
CA ASN A 16 -9.16 -8.58 -46.06
C ASN A 16 -8.86 -8.87 -44.57
N VAL A 17 -7.77 -8.29 -44.06
CA VAL A 17 -7.30 -8.41 -42.68
C VAL A 17 -8.40 -8.09 -41.65
N PHE A 18 -9.20 -7.05 -41.88
CA PHE A 18 -10.27 -6.66 -40.96
C PHE A 18 -11.32 -7.76 -40.78
N ASN A 19 -11.62 -8.53 -41.84
CA ASN A 19 -12.54 -9.68 -41.72
C ASN A 19 -11.95 -10.78 -40.83
N ARG A 20 -10.63 -10.99 -40.87
CA ARG A 20 -9.94 -12.00 -40.05
C ARG A 20 -9.82 -11.55 -38.58
N GLN A 21 -9.62 -10.26 -38.33
CA GLN A 21 -9.74 -9.66 -36.98
C GLN A 21 -11.17 -9.76 -36.42
N MET A 22 -12.20 -9.52 -37.25
CA MET A 22 -13.60 -9.74 -36.85
C MET A 22 -13.89 -11.20 -36.51
N VAL A 23 -13.27 -12.17 -37.20
CA VAL A 23 -13.34 -13.58 -36.81
C VAL A 23 -12.67 -13.80 -35.46
N ALA A 24 -11.43 -13.31 -35.26
CA ALA A 24 -10.72 -13.44 -33.99
C ALA A 24 -11.56 -12.95 -32.79
N ARG A 25 -12.16 -11.76 -32.89
CA ARG A 25 -13.06 -11.19 -31.87
C ARG A 25 -14.32 -12.03 -31.61
N SER A 26 -14.84 -12.74 -32.61
CA SER A 26 -16.10 -13.49 -32.51
C SER A 26 -15.91 -15.00 -32.26
N LEU A 27 -14.70 -15.45 -31.96
CA LEU A 27 -14.41 -16.86 -31.65
C LEU A 27 -15.18 -17.38 -30.44
N LEU A 28 -15.21 -16.61 -29.34
CA LEU A 28 -15.90 -16.99 -28.11
C LEU A 28 -17.42 -17.12 -28.33
N ASP A 29 -18.02 -16.18 -29.03
CA ASP A 29 -19.45 -16.23 -29.34
C ASP A 29 -19.77 -17.33 -30.37
N THR A 30 -18.85 -17.64 -31.28
CA THR A 30 -19.00 -18.80 -32.18
C THR A 30 -18.92 -20.12 -31.40
N LEU A 31 -18.07 -20.22 -30.38
CA LEU A 31 -18.01 -21.39 -29.47
C LEU A 31 -19.29 -21.52 -28.64
N ARG A 32 -19.88 -20.40 -28.18
CA ARG A 32 -21.19 -20.37 -27.51
C ARG A 32 -22.35 -20.73 -28.46
N GLU A 33 -22.27 -20.35 -29.75
CA GLU A 33 -23.25 -20.78 -30.78
C GLU A 33 -23.23 -22.29 -31.06
N VAL A 34 -22.21 -23.05 -30.61
CA VAL A 34 -22.06 -24.49 -30.89
C VAL A 34 -21.78 -25.37 -29.65
N CYS A 35 -21.94 -24.85 -28.43
CA CYS A 35 -21.53 -25.54 -27.20
C CYS A 35 -22.23 -26.90 -26.94
N ASP A 36 -23.36 -27.16 -27.59
CA ASP A 36 -24.12 -28.41 -27.48
C ASP A 36 -23.55 -29.60 -28.29
N ASP A 37 -22.59 -29.39 -29.22
CA ASP A 37 -21.92 -30.48 -29.95
C ASP A 37 -20.39 -30.39 -29.82
N GLU A 38 -19.81 -31.34 -29.08
CA GLU A 38 -18.37 -31.53 -28.87
C GLU A 38 -17.57 -31.39 -30.18
N ARG A 39 -18.07 -31.94 -31.29
CA ARG A 39 -17.34 -32.01 -32.56
C ARG A 39 -17.31 -30.64 -33.25
N ASP A 40 -18.37 -29.85 -33.11
CA ASP A 40 -18.40 -28.49 -33.65
C ASP A 40 -17.53 -27.56 -32.77
N CYS A 41 -17.51 -27.73 -31.44
CA CYS A 41 -16.54 -27.07 -30.56
C CYS A 41 -15.09 -27.40 -30.95
N ILE A 42 -14.75 -28.69 -31.11
CA ILE A 42 -13.42 -29.14 -31.54
C ILE A 42 -13.10 -28.59 -32.93
N ALA A 43 -14.06 -28.59 -33.86
CA ALA A 43 -13.87 -28.02 -35.19
C ALA A 43 -13.55 -26.51 -35.11
N VAL A 44 -14.20 -25.73 -34.25
CA VAL A 44 -13.87 -24.30 -34.03
C VAL A 44 -12.46 -24.15 -33.42
N LEU A 45 -12.09 -24.96 -32.43
CA LEU A 45 -10.74 -24.96 -31.85
C LEU A 45 -9.65 -25.26 -32.90
N GLU A 46 -9.92 -26.16 -33.86
CA GLU A 46 -9.03 -26.41 -35.01
C GLU A 46 -8.94 -25.22 -35.98
N ARG A 47 -9.98 -24.38 -36.10
CA ARG A 47 -9.89 -23.12 -36.85
C ARG A 47 -9.09 -22.07 -36.08
N ILE A 48 -9.17 -22.05 -34.75
CA ILE A 48 -8.36 -21.18 -33.90
C ILE A 48 -6.88 -21.48 -34.10
N SER A 49 -6.47 -22.75 -34.10
CA SER A 49 -5.09 -23.13 -34.41
C SER A 49 -4.64 -22.71 -35.82
N ARG A 50 -5.53 -22.72 -36.82
CA ARG A 50 -5.23 -22.17 -38.17
C ARG A 50 -5.13 -20.65 -38.21
N LEU A 51 -5.98 -19.93 -37.46
CA LEU A 51 -5.93 -18.47 -37.36
C LEU A 51 -4.68 -17.99 -36.59
N ALA A 52 -4.08 -18.87 -35.77
CA ALA A 52 -2.82 -18.61 -35.11
C ALA A 52 -1.58 -18.58 -36.03
N ASP A 53 -1.75 -18.95 -37.31
CA ASP A 53 -0.70 -18.94 -38.33
C ASP A 53 -0.89 -17.82 -39.37
N ASP A 54 -1.72 -16.82 -39.05
CA ASP A 54 -1.94 -15.64 -39.90
C ASP A 54 -0.66 -14.82 -40.12
N SER A 55 -0.44 -14.32 -41.34
CA SER A 55 0.71 -13.46 -41.63
C SER A 55 0.66 -12.12 -40.90
N GLU A 56 -0.54 -11.64 -40.56
CA GLU A 56 -0.74 -10.30 -40.01
C GLU A 56 -0.66 -10.30 -38.47
N PRO A 57 0.31 -9.59 -37.87
CA PRO A 57 0.43 -9.51 -36.41
C PRO A 57 -0.83 -8.95 -35.72
N THR A 58 -1.60 -8.11 -36.42
CA THR A 58 -2.85 -7.51 -35.92
C THR A 58 -4.02 -8.50 -35.84
N VAL A 59 -3.98 -9.63 -36.57
CA VAL A 59 -4.94 -10.74 -36.38
C VAL A 59 -4.49 -11.64 -35.24
N ARG A 60 -3.17 -11.84 -35.11
CA ARG A 60 -2.58 -12.72 -34.10
C ARG A 60 -2.64 -12.13 -32.69
N ALA A 61 -2.40 -10.83 -32.54
CA ALA A 61 -2.65 -10.11 -31.28
C ALA A 61 -4.14 -10.19 -30.88
N GLU A 62 -5.04 -9.92 -31.83
CA GLU A 62 -6.49 -9.97 -31.62
C GLU A 62 -6.99 -11.35 -31.14
N LEU A 63 -6.48 -12.42 -31.74
CA LEU A 63 -6.74 -13.78 -31.28
C LEU A 63 -6.28 -13.96 -29.82
N MET A 64 -5.10 -13.47 -29.47
CA MET A 64 -4.52 -13.65 -28.14
C MET A 64 -5.26 -12.87 -27.04
N GLU A 65 -5.86 -11.70 -27.36
CA GLU A 65 -6.76 -11.00 -26.43
C GLU A 65 -7.99 -11.84 -26.05
N GLN A 66 -8.46 -12.72 -26.95
CA GLN A 66 -9.59 -13.61 -26.66
C GLN A 66 -9.22 -14.90 -25.94
N VAL A 67 -7.93 -15.31 -25.91
CA VAL A 67 -7.51 -16.60 -25.36
C VAL A 67 -7.90 -16.80 -23.89
N PRO A 68 -7.75 -15.83 -22.96
CA PRO A 68 -8.19 -16.00 -21.58
C PRO A 68 -9.69 -16.29 -21.45
N HIS A 69 -10.52 -15.59 -22.21
CA HIS A 69 -11.97 -15.80 -22.20
C HIS A 69 -12.39 -17.13 -22.84
N ILE A 70 -11.67 -17.59 -23.86
CA ILE A 70 -11.88 -18.91 -24.47
C ILE A 70 -11.37 -20.03 -23.55
N ALA A 71 -10.32 -19.79 -22.76
CA ALA A 71 -9.82 -20.74 -21.76
C ALA A 71 -10.80 -20.93 -20.59
N LEU A 72 -11.43 -19.86 -20.09
CA LEU A 72 -12.56 -19.93 -19.16
C LEU A 72 -13.68 -20.82 -19.71
N PHE A 73 -14.15 -20.56 -20.94
CA PHE A 73 -15.16 -21.39 -21.61
C PHE A 73 -14.73 -22.88 -21.72
N CYS A 74 -13.44 -23.15 -21.99
CA CYS A 74 -12.91 -24.52 -22.03
C CYS A 74 -12.85 -25.18 -20.63
N GLN A 75 -12.73 -24.40 -19.55
CA GLN A 75 -12.78 -24.90 -18.17
C GLN A 75 -14.23 -25.19 -17.74
N GLU A 76 -15.18 -24.28 -18.05
CA GLU A 76 -16.62 -24.47 -17.83
C GLU A 76 -17.14 -25.73 -18.55
N ASN A 77 -16.70 -25.94 -19.80
CA ASN A 77 -17.11 -27.06 -20.64
C ASN A 77 -16.14 -28.26 -20.60
N ARG A 78 -15.26 -28.33 -19.58
CA ARG A 78 -14.25 -29.40 -19.41
C ARG A 78 -14.80 -30.84 -19.46
N PRO A 79 -16.06 -31.15 -19.05
CA PRO A 79 -16.63 -32.50 -19.24
C PRO A 79 -16.86 -32.88 -20.71
N SER A 80 -17.20 -31.92 -21.57
CA SER A 80 -17.52 -32.16 -22.99
C SER A 80 -16.29 -32.04 -23.89
N ILE A 81 -15.38 -31.10 -23.58
CA ILE A 81 -14.15 -30.86 -24.35
C ILE A 81 -12.89 -30.96 -23.48
N PRO A 82 -12.62 -32.15 -22.89
CA PRO A 82 -11.46 -32.35 -22.02
C PRO A 82 -10.14 -32.08 -22.78
N TYR A 83 -9.20 -31.44 -22.10
CA TYR A 83 -7.88 -31.05 -22.63
C TYR A 83 -7.91 -30.02 -23.79
N ALA A 84 -9.05 -29.39 -24.09
CA ALA A 84 -9.16 -28.38 -25.15
C ALA A 84 -8.11 -27.26 -25.02
N PHE A 85 -7.97 -26.67 -23.83
CA PHE A 85 -6.99 -25.62 -23.57
C PHE A 85 -5.55 -26.10 -23.79
N SER A 86 -5.13 -27.18 -23.13
CA SER A 86 -3.75 -27.67 -23.15
C SER A 86 -3.31 -28.27 -24.49
N LYS A 87 -4.27 -28.66 -25.34
CA LYS A 87 -4.05 -29.17 -26.70
C LYS A 87 -4.08 -28.09 -27.79
N TYR A 88 -5.03 -27.15 -27.74
CA TYR A 88 -5.27 -26.19 -28.84
C TYR A 88 -4.81 -24.77 -28.54
N LEU A 89 -4.88 -24.30 -27.28
CA LEU A 89 -4.67 -22.90 -26.92
C LEU A 89 -3.30 -22.64 -26.30
N LEU A 90 -2.87 -23.47 -25.32
CA LEU A 90 -1.57 -23.33 -24.67
C LEU A 90 -0.38 -23.35 -25.66
N PRO A 91 -0.35 -24.19 -26.72
CA PRO A 91 0.73 -24.13 -27.72
C PRO A 91 0.77 -22.81 -28.51
N ILE A 92 -0.36 -22.10 -28.64
CA ILE A 92 -0.41 -20.78 -29.29
C ILE A 92 0.18 -19.73 -28.34
N VAL A 93 -0.23 -19.73 -27.06
CA VAL A 93 0.32 -18.83 -26.03
C VAL A 93 1.84 -18.96 -25.96
N VAL A 94 2.34 -20.19 -25.76
CA VAL A 94 3.76 -20.50 -25.66
C VAL A 94 4.53 -20.04 -26.91
N ARG A 95 4.03 -20.34 -28.11
CA ARG A 95 4.67 -19.91 -29.37
C ARG A 95 4.72 -18.39 -29.51
N TYR A 96 3.66 -17.68 -29.11
CA TYR A 96 3.61 -16.23 -29.22
C TYR A 96 4.46 -15.49 -28.16
N LEU A 97 4.95 -16.16 -27.10
CA LEU A 97 5.98 -15.57 -26.23
C LEU A 97 7.26 -15.27 -27.01
N ALA A 98 7.55 -16.06 -28.05
CA ALA A 98 8.71 -15.93 -28.93
C ALA A 98 8.42 -15.15 -30.24
N ASP A 99 7.34 -14.37 -30.29
CA ASP A 99 6.92 -13.73 -31.55
C ASP A 99 7.90 -12.65 -32.04
N GLN A 100 8.06 -12.58 -33.37
CA GLN A 100 8.84 -11.52 -34.01
C GLN A 100 8.22 -10.14 -33.81
N ASN A 101 6.89 -10.05 -33.63
CA ASN A 101 6.19 -8.79 -33.41
C ASN A 101 6.00 -8.49 -31.91
N ASN A 102 6.50 -7.33 -31.47
CA ASN A 102 6.46 -6.90 -30.08
C ASN A 102 5.03 -6.79 -29.50
N GLN A 103 4.01 -6.46 -30.30
CA GLN A 103 2.64 -6.41 -29.81
C GLN A 103 2.09 -7.82 -29.55
N VAL A 104 2.32 -8.76 -30.46
CA VAL A 104 1.89 -10.17 -30.31
C VAL A 104 2.55 -10.80 -29.08
N ARG A 105 3.85 -10.54 -28.85
CA ARG A 105 4.52 -10.95 -27.61
C ARG A 105 3.86 -10.37 -26.37
N LYS A 106 3.68 -9.05 -26.30
CA LYS A 106 3.11 -8.38 -25.12
C LYS A 106 1.68 -8.83 -24.83
N THR A 107 0.85 -9.04 -25.84
CA THR A 107 -0.48 -9.62 -25.66
C THR A 107 -0.41 -11.07 -25.17
N SER A 108 0.52 -11.89 -25.66
CA SER A 108 0.69 -13.27 -25.16
C SER A 108 1.24 -13.35 -23.74
N GLN A 109 2.16 -12.44 -23.39
CA GLN A 109 2.70 -12.27 -22.04
C GLN A 109 1.58 -11.87 -21.06
N ALA A 110 0.71 -10.94 -21.44
CA ALA A 110 -0.46 -10.55 -20.65
C ALA A 110 -1.50 -11.69 -20.53
N ALA A 111 -1.78 -12.39 -21.64
CA ALA A 111 -2.69 -13.54 -21.63
C ALA A 111 -2.16 -14.68 -20.75
N LEU A 112 -0.86 -15.00 -20.82
CA LEU A 112 -0.21 -15.99 -19.97
C LEU A 112 -0.36 -15.65 -18.48
N LEU A 113 -0.12 -14.39 -18.08
CA LEU A 113 -0.30 -13.98 -16.69
C LEU A 113 -1.77 -14.12 -16.26
N ALA A 114 -2.73 -13.61 -17.04
CA ALA A 114 -4.16 -13.74 -16.73
C ALA A 114 -4.62 -15.20 -16.63
N LEU A 115 -4.09 -16.10 -17.47
CA LEU A 115 -4.36 -17.54 -17.40
C LEU A 115 -3.78 -18.20 -16.14
N LEU A 116 -2.65 -17.71 -15.62
CA LEU A 116 -2.04 -18.19 -14.38
C LEU A 116 -2.75 -17.61 -13.14
N GLU A 117 -3.14 -16.33 -13.17
CA GLU A 117 -3.87 -15.63 -12.10
C GLU A 117 -5.27 -16.25 -11.87
N GLN A 118 -5.85 -16.84 -12.91
CA GLN A 118 -7.15 -17.54 -12.87
C GLN A 118 -7.01 -19.07 -12.69
N GLU A 119 -5.81 -19.57 -12.39
CA GLU A 119 -5.49 -21.01 -12.23
C GLU A 119 -5.91 -21.90 -13.42
N LEU A 120 -5.95 -21.34 -14.64
CA LEU A 120 -6.38 -22.02 -15.88
C LEU A 120 -5.30 -22.92 -16.49
N ILE A 121 -4.03 -22.78 -16.06
CA ILE A 121 -2.90 -23.62 -16.50
C ILE A 121 -2.44 -24.52 -15.35
N GLU A 122 -2.45 -25.84 -15.57
CA GLU A 122 -1.93 -26.81 -14.60
C GLU A 122 -0.40 -26.66 -14.49
N ARG A 123 0.16 -26.65 -13.26
CA ARG A 123 1.59 -26.36 -13.02
C ARG A 123 2.57 -27.21 -13.84
N PHE A 124 2.22 -28.47 -14.11
CA PHE A 124 3.00 -29.37 -14.98
C PHE A 124 3.09 -28.86 -16.44
N ASP A 125 2.01 -28.28 -16.96
CA ASP A 125 1.97 -27.68 -18.30
C ASP A 125 2.80 -26.39 -18.35
N VAL A 126 2.84 -25.63 -17.25
CA VAL A 126 3.73 -24.47 -17.10
C VAL A 126 5.20 -24.91 -17.11
N GLU A 127 5.54 -25.89 -16.27
CA GLU A 127 6.90 -26.43 -16.14
C GLU A 127 7.44 -27.01 -17.45
N THR A 128 6.62 -27.79 -18.17
CA THR A 128 7.07 -28.55 -19.34
C THR A 128 6.95 -27.81 -20.66
N LYS A 129 6.12 -26.75 -20.76
CA LYS A 129 5.89 -26.01 -22.01
C LYS A 129 6.26 -24.53 -21.93
N VAL A 130 6.04 -23.85 -20.80
CA VAL A 130 6.25 -22.40 -20.68
C VAL A 130 7.67 -22.07 -20.20
N CYS A 131 8.12 -22.71 -19.11
CA CYS A 131 9.46 -22.46 -18.55
C CYS A 131 10.62 -22.67 -19.55
N PRO A 132 10.64 -23.72 -20.41
CA PRO A 132 11.73 -23.92 -21.37
C PRO A 132 11.85 -22.77 -22.38
N VAL A 133 10.73 -22.25 -22.88
CA VAL A 133 10.71 -21.14 -23.85
C VAL A 133 11.17 -19.83 -23.20
N LEU A 134 10.82 -19.56 -21.94
CA LEU A 134 11.33 -18.38 -21.24
C LEU A 134 12.84 -18.48 -20.94
N ILE A 135 13.36 -19.70 -20.68
CA ILE A 135 14.79 -19.96 -20.52
C ILE A 135 15.54 -19.77 -21.86
N GLU A 136 14.95 -20.16 -22.98
CA GLU A 136 15.48 -19.93 -24.34
C GLU A 136 15.47 -18.44 -24.72
N LEU A 137 14.36 -17.73 -24.48
CA LEU A 137 14.22 -16.29 -24.75
C LEU A 137 15.12 -15.40 -23.88
N THR A 138 15.65 -15.94 -22.78
CA THR A 138 16.66 -15.26 -21.94
C THR A 138 18.11 -15.69 -22.24
N ALA A 139 18.34 -16.50 -23.28
CA ALA A 139 19.69 -16.95 -23.66
C ALA A 139 20.64 -15.77 -24.01
N PRO A 140 21.98 -15.93 -23.89
CA PRO A 140 22.93 -14.82 -24.06
C PRO A 140 22.89 -14.13 -25.43
N ASP A 141 22.48 -14.86 -26.47
CA ASP A 141 22.34 -14.45 -27.87
C ASP A 141 20.94 -13.93 -28.24
N SER A 142 19.94 -14.06 -27.35
CA SER A 142 18.62 -13.45 -27.55
C SER A 142 18.67 -11.92 -27.48
N ASN A 143 17.79 -11.29 -28.26
CA ASN A 143 17.60 -9.83 -28.33
C ASN A 143 17.27 -9.25 -26.94
N ASP A 144 17.84 -8.10 -26.62
CA ASP A 144 17.82 -7.54 -25.25
C ASP A 144 16.44 -7.02 -24.81
N ASP A 145 15.57 -6.57 -25.73
CA ASP A 145 14.15 -6.29 -25.43
C ASP A 145 13.43 -7.57 -25.01
N VAL A 146 13.60 -8.63 -25.81
CA VAL A 146 12.96 -9.94 -25.62
C VAL A 146 13.44 -10.61 -24.34
N LYS A 147 14.74 -10.52 -24.07
CA LYS A 147 15.41 -10.98 -22.85
C LYS A 147 14.84 -10.25 -21.63
N THR A 148 14.72 -8.93 -21.69
CA THR A 148 14.17 -8.10 -20.59
C THR A 148 12.68 -8.39 -20.34
N GLU A 149 11.88 -8.54 -21.41
CA GLU A 149 10.48 -9.00 -21.31
C GLU A 149 10.38 -10.39 -20.67
N ALA A 150 11.19 -11.36 -21.12
CA ALA A 150 11.16 -12.72 -20.61
C ALA A 150 11.61 -12.83 -19.14
N VAL A 151 12.61 -12.05 -18.69
CA VAL A 151 12.98 -11.95 -17.27
C VAL A 151 11.79 -11.52 -16.43
N ALA A 152 11.09 -10.44 -16.83
CA ALA A 152 9.97 -9.90 -16.07
C ALA A 152 8.81 -10.91 -15.93
N ILE A 153 8.58 -11.75 -16.95
CA ILE A 153 7.59 -12.83 -16.90
C ILE A 153 8.07 -13.99 -16.01
N MET A 154 9.33 -14.42 -16.12
CA MET A 154 9.90 -15.43 -15.21
C MET A 154 9.77 -15.03 -13.73
N CYS A 155 10.01 -13.75 -13.42
CA CYS A 155 9.84 -13.21 -12.07
C CYS A 155 8.39 -13.28 -11.59
N LYS A 156 7.44 -12.74 -12.38
CA LYS A 156 6.01 -12.76 -12.04
C LYS A 156 5.43 -14.16 -11.89
N MET A 157 5.94 -15.13 -12.65
CA MET A 157 5.48 -16.52 -12.60
C MET A 157 5.97 -17.30 -11.38
N ALA A 158 7.11 -16.92 -10.77
CA ALA A 158 7.73 -17.70 -9.69
C ALA A 158 6.81 -17.95 -8.48
N PRO A 159 6.08 -16.95 -7.94
CA PRO A 159 5.12 -17.19 -6.85
C PRO A 159 3.97 -18.14 -7.23
N MET A 160 3.62 -18.21 -8.52
CA MET A 160 2.45 -18.93 -9.03
C MET A 160 2.76 -20.43 -9.24
N VAL A 161 3.95 -20.73 -9.77
CA VAL A 161 4.45 -22.11 -9.93
C VAL A 161 4.94 -22.71 -8.61
N GLY A 162 5.36 -21.85 -7.66
CA GLY A 162 5.81 -22.26 -6.34
C GLY A 162 7.28 -22.67 -6.27
N LYS A 163 7.71 -23.10 -5.07
CA LYS A 163 9.13 -23.25 -4.73
C LYS A 163 9.90 -24.22 -5.63
N ASP A 164 9.48 -25.47 -5.78
CA ASP A 164 10.25 -26.50 -6.50
C ASP A 164 10.59 -26.09 -7.94
N ILE A 165 9.59 -25.70 -8.73
CA ILE A 165 9.77 -25.26 -10.12
C ILE A 165 10.64 -24.00 -10.17
N THR A 166 10.46 -23.06 -9.23
CA THR A 166 11.26 -21.84 -9.16
C THR A 166 12.72 -22.14 -8.85
N GLU A 167 13.02 -22.90 -7.81
CA GLU A 167 14.38 -23.23 -7.37
C GLU A 167 15.14 -24.09 -8.40
N ARG A 168 14.42 -24.98 -9.10
CA ARG A 168 14.99 -25.93 -10.06
C ARG A 168 15.18 -25.38 -11.48
N LEU A 169 14.27 -24.51 -11.95
CA LEU A 169 14.29 -24.01 -13.34
C LEU A 169 14.51 -22.49 -13.46
N ILE A 170 13.90 -21.68 -12.60
CA ILE A 170 13.94 -20.21 -12.71
C ILE A 170 15.20 -19.63 -12.05
N LEU A 171 15.50 -20.06 -10.83
CA LEU A 171 16.60 -19.56 -9.99
C LEU A 171 17.99 -19.65 -10.65
N PRO A 172 18.38 -20.75 -11.34
CA PRO A 172 19.69 -20.81 -12.00
C PRO A 172 19.84 -19.74 -13.08
N ARG A 173 18.82 -19.58 -13.94
CA ARG A 173 18.78 -18.54 -14.99
C ARG A 173 18.76 -17.15 -14.38
N PHE A 174 17.96 -16.92 -13.33
CA PHE A 174 17.87 -15.64 -12.62
C PHE A 174 19.23 -15.22 -12.04
N CYS A 175 19.97 -16.15 -11.41
CA CYS A 175 21.31 -15.91 -10.89
C CYS A 175 22.33 -15.54 -11.98
N GLU A 176 22.22 -16.07 -13.20
CA GLU A 176 23.03 -15.62 -14.34
C GLU A 176 22.65 -14.22 -14.81
N MET A 177 21.35 -13.93 -14.93
CA MET A 177 20.83 -12.65 -15.43
C MET A 177 21.12 -11.48 -14.48
N CYS A 178 21.18 -11.73 -13.18
CA CYS A 178 21.70 -10.77 -12.18
C CYS A 178 23.16 -10.35 -12.47
N CYS A 179 23.93 -11.17 -13.18
CA CYS A 179 25.34 -10.94 -13.51
C CYS A 179 25.58 -10.61 -14.99
N ASP A 180 24.54 -10.32 -15.79
CA ASP A 180 24.73 -9.94 -17.21
C ASP A 180 25.49 -8.61 -17.29
N CYS A 181 26.79 -8.69 -17.56
CA CYS A 181 27.68 -7.55 -17.58
C CYS A 181 27.45 -6.60 -18.77
N ARG A 182 26.63 -6.98 -19.75
CA ARG A 182 26.30 -6.18 -20.93
C ARG A 182 24.99 -5.41 -20.74
N MET A 183 23.98 -6.03 -20.13
CA MET A 183 22.60 -5.53 -20.17
C MET A 183 22.10 -5.01 -18.81
N PHE A 184 22.24 -3.70 -18.60
CA PHE A 184 21.78 -3.08 -17.34
C PHE A 184 20.25 -3.10 -17.17
N HIS A 185 19.46 -3.09 -18.25
CA HIS A 185 18.00 -3.23 -18.18
C HIS A 185 17.59 -4.58 -17.55
N VAL A 186 18.24 -5.67 -17.97
CA VAL A 186 18.04 -7.02 -17.39
C VAL A 186 18.37 -7.00 -15.91
N ARG A 187 19.50 -6.39 -15.51
CA ARG A 187 19.88 -6.27 -14.09
C ARG A 187 18.94 -5.36 -13.28
N LYS A 188 18.41 -4.27 -13.87
CA LYS A 188 17.38 -3.38 -13.27
C LYS A 188 16.08 -4.15 -13.00
N VAL A 189 15.65 -5.02 -13.93
CA VAL A 189 14.49 -5.92 -13.74
C VAL A 189 14.78 -6.99 -12.68
N CYS A 190 15.95 -7.63 -12.71
CA CYS A 190 16.32 -8.63 -11.70
C CYS A 190 16.34 -8.03 -10.28
N ALA A 191 16.93 -6.84 -10.12
CA ALA A 191 16.94 -6.10 -8.85
C ALA A 191 15.53 -5.74 -8.36
N ALA A 192 14.66 -5.26 -9.25
CA ALA A 192 13.29 -4.86 -8.88
C ALA A 192 12.42 -6.03 -8.38
N ASN A 193 12.62 -7.25 -8.91
CA ASN A 193 11.87 -8.45 -8.54
C ASN A 193 12.63 -9.35 -7.54
N PHE A 194 13.77 -8.89 -7.02
CA PHE A 194 14.70 -9.75 -6.27
C PHE A 194 14.10 -10.27 -4.97
N GLY A 195 13.33 -9.43 -4.27
CA GLY A 195 12.61 -9.78 -3.04
C GLY A 195 11.58 -10.89 -3.24
N ASP A 196 10.85 -10.86 -4.36
CA ASP A 196 9.82 -11.85 -4.68
C ASP A 196 10.45 -13.24 -4.86
N ILE A 197 11.52 -13.33 -5.65
CA ILE A 197 12.28 -14.57 -5.84
C ILE A 197 12.81 -15.10 -4.50
N CYS A 198 13.39 -14.25 -3.65
CA CYS A 198 13.86 -14.64 -2.31
C CYS A 198 12.72 -15.21 -1.45
N SER A 199 11.53 -14.62 -1.50
CA SER A 199 10.37 -15.09 -0.74
C SER A 199 9.88 -16.48 -1.17
N VAL A 200 9.97 -16.79 -2.47
CA VAL A 200 9.50 -18.07 -3.05
C VAL A 200 10.50 -19.21 -2.81
N VAL A 201 11.81 -18.95 -2.95
CA VAL A 201 12.83 -19.98 -2.69
C VAL A 201 13.13 -20.14 -1.20
N GLY A 202 12.84 -19.12 -0.39
CA GLY A 202 13.02 -19.13 1.06
C GLY A 202 14.48 -18.99 1.49
N GLN A 203 14.72 -19.10 2.79
CA GLN A 203 15.96 -18.67 3.43
C GLN A 203 17.23 -19.34 2.86
N GLN A 204 17.29 -20.67 2.82
CA GLN A 204 18.52 -21.39 2.45
C GLN A 204 19.02 -21.02 1.05
N ALA A 205 18.16 -21.14 0.03
CA ALA A 205 18.50 -20.77 -1.34
C ALA A 205 18.78 -19.26 -1.49
N THR A 206 18.12 -18.41 -0.70
CA THR A 206 18.42 -16.98 -0.65
C THR A 206 19.85 -16.73 -0.16
N GLU A 207 20.24 -17.36 0.95
CA GLU A 207 21.53 -17.15 1.61
C GLU A 207 22.70 -17.78 0.85
N GLU A 208 22.51 -18.95 0.24
CA GLU A 208 23.53 -19.66 -0.53
C GLU A 208 23.70 -19.11 -1.96
N MET A 209 22.60 -18.87 -2.69
CA MET A 209 22.64 -18.58 -4.13
C MET A 209 22.41 -17.11 -4.48
N LEU A 210 21.49 -16.42 -3.79
CA LEU A 210 21.03 -15.08 -4.16
C LEU A 210 21.86 -13.96 -3.53
N LEU A 211 22.19 -14.02 -2.24
CA LEU A 211 22.95 -12.94 -1.57
C LEU A 211 24.28 -12.56 -2.28
N PRO A 212 25.09 -13.49 -2.81
CA PRO A 212 26.28 -13.13 -3.60
C PRO A 212 25.97 -12.30 -4.85
N ARG A 213 24.77 -12.44 -5.43
CA ARG A 213 24.27 -11.66 -6.58
C ARG A 213 23.70 -10.32 -6.11
N PHE A 214 22.95 -10.31 -5.02
CA PHE A 214 22.41 -9.08 -4.42
C PHE A 214 23.52 -8.10 -4.04
N PHE A 215 24.63 -8.58 -3.46
CA PHE A 215 25.77 -7.74 -3.11
C PHE A 215 26.44 -7.10 -4.33
N GLN A 216 26.41 -7.78 -5.49
CA GLN A 216 26.90 -7.25 -6.76
C GLN A 216 25.93 -6.19 -7.33
N LEU A 217 24.61 -6.44 -7.30
CA LEU A 217 23.59 -5.50 -7.77
C LEU A 217 23.52 -4.23 -6.90
N CYS A 218 23.68 -4.34 -5.58
CA CYS A 218 23.86 -3.20 -4.67
C CYS A 218 25.15 -2.41 -4.93
N SER A 219 26.11 -2.99 -5.65
CA SER A 219 27.40 -2.38 -6.01
C SER A 219 27.51 -2.08 -7.52
N ASP A 220 26.40 -2.12 -8.26
CA ASP A 220 26.37 -1.96 -9.71
C ASP A 220 26.85 -0.56 -10.13
N ASN A 221 27.51 -0.43 -11.28
CA ASN A 221 27.88 0.87 -11.83
C ASN A 221 26.64 1.76 -12.13
N VAL A 222 25.51 1.15 -12.52
CA VAL A 222 24.28 1.84 -12.89
C VAL A 222 23.43 2.13 -11.65
N TRP A 223 23.25 3.40 -11.32
CA TRP A 223 22.49 3.84 -10.13
C TRP A 223 21.05 3.32 -10.12
N GLY A 224 20.40 3.16 -11.29
CA GLY A 224 19.06 2.62 -11.40
C GLY A 224 18.92 1.16 -10.94
N VAL A 225 20.01 0.37 -11.00
CA VAL A 225 20.05 -1.00 -10.46
C VAL A 225 20.20 -0.96 -8.94
N ARG A 226 21.12 -0.12 -8.43
CA ARG A 226 21.32 0.07 -6.98
C ARG A 226 20.07 0.62 -6.29
N LYS A 227 19.34 1.53 -6.94
CA LYS A 227 18.05 2.07 -6.48
C LYS A 227 17.01 0.95 -6.33
N ALA A 228 16.83 0.12 -7.35
CA ALA A 228 15.91 -1.01 -7.29
C ALA A 228 16.27 -2.01 -6.18
N CYS A 229 17.56 -2.20 -5.88
CA CYS A 229 18.01 -3.01 -4.74
C CYS A 229 17.68 -2.37 -3.37
N ALA A 230 17.73 -1.05 -3.25
CA ALA A 230 17.31 -0.34 -2.05
C ALA A 230 15.79 -0.48 -1.82
N GLU A 231 14.99 -0.40 -2.89
CA GLU A 231 13.52 -0.50 -2.86
C GLU A 231 13.04 -1.91 -2.45
N CYS A 232 13.68 -2.99 -2.94
CA CYS A 232 13.31 -4.36 -2.58
C CYS A 232 13.97 -4.88 -1.28
N PHE A 233 14.84 -4.08 -0.64
CA PHE A 233 15.76 -4.54 0.42
C PHE A 233 15.05 -5.14 1.64
N MET A 234 13.85 -4.65 1.98
CA MET A 234 13.04 -5.20 3.08
C MET A 234 12.66 -6.67 2.81
N ALA A 235 12.22 -7.00 1.60
CA ALA A 235 11.80 -8.34 1.24
C ALA A 235 12.98 -9.32 1.23
N VAL A 236 14.15 -8.88 0.72
CA VAL A 236 15.40 -9.65 0.81
C VAL A 236 15.81 -9.87 2.27
N SER A 237 15.72 -8.84 3.12
CA SER A 237 15.99 -8.97 4.55
C SER A 237 15.06 -9.99 5.23
N CYS A 238 13.75 -9.95 4.95
CA CYS A 238 12.77 -10.92 5.48
C CYS A 238 13.11 -12.38 5.09
N ALA A 239 13.75 -12.61 3.94
CA ALA A 239 14.19 -13.92 3.48
C ALA A 239 15.59 -14.34 4.00
N THR A 240 16.13 -13.68 5.04
CA THR A 240 17.42 -14.05 5.67
C THR A 240 17.31 -14.16 7.20
N CYS A 241 18.24 -14.91 7.81
CA CYS A 241 18.36 -15.02 9.25
C CYS A 241 18.84 -13.70 9.90
N GLN A 242 18.51 -13.53 11.18
CA GLN A 242 18.86 -12.34 11.97
C GLN A 242 20.39 -12.09 12.01
N GLU A 243 21.22 -13.14 11.94
CA GLU A 243 22.68 -13.00 11.91
C GLU A 243 23.17 -12.35 10.61
N ILE A 244 22.74 -12.84 9.44
CA ILE A 244 23.10 -12.28 8.13
C ILE A 244 22.52 -10.87 7.97
N ARG A 245 21.27 -10.66 8.42
CA ARG A 245 20.62 -9.35 8.49
C ARG A 245 21.47 -8.35 9.26
N ARG A 246 21.90 -8.72 10.47
CA ARG A 246 22.74 -7.89 11.36
C ARG A 246 24.16 -7.67 10.83
N THR A 247 24.85 -8.72 10.37
CA THR A 247 26.30 -8.67 10.06
C THR A 247 26.63 -8.25 8.63
N LYS A 248 25.77 -8.57 7.65
CA LYS A 248 26.01 -8.31 6.22
C LYS A 248 25.08 -7.25 5.66
N LEU A 249 23.76 -7.44 5.83
CA LEU A 249 22.77 -6.55 5.21
C LEU A 249 22.80 -5.14 5.82
N SER A 250 23.01 -4.99 7.13
CA SER A 250 23.16 -3.67 7.77
C SER A 250 24.25 -2.81 7.12
N THR A 251 25.46 -3.38 6.96
CA THR A 251 26.61 -2.70 6.34
C THR A 251 26.32 -2.36 4.88
N LEU A 252 25.69 -3.28 4.14
CA LEU A 252 25.30 -3.07 2.74
C LEU A 252 24.27 -1.93 2.60
N PHE A 253 23.32 -1.84 3.53
CA PHE A 253 22.31 -0.79 3.51
C PHE A 253 22.86 0.60 3.88
N ILE A 254 23.82 0.66 4.82
CA ILE A 254 24.55 1.90 5.15
C ILE A 254 25.34 2.43 3.93
N ASN A 255 25.86 1.54 3.08
CA ASN A 255 26.48 1.94 1.82
C ASN A 255 25.47 2.55 0.83
N LEU A 256 24.25 1.99 0.73
CA LEU A 256 23.17 2.54 -0.12
C LEU A 256 22.64 3.90 0.40
N ILE A 257 22.57 4.07 1.73
CA ILE A 257 22.30 5.37 2.37
C ILE A 257 23.37 6.42 2.04
N SER A 258 24.61 5.98 1.88
CA SER A 258 25.78 6.82 1.59
C SER A 258 26.14 6.88 0.09
N ASP A 259 25.24 6.42 -0.79
CA ASP A 259 25.50 6.29 -2.22
C ASP A 259 25.78 7.66 -2.88
N PRO A 260 26.70 7.77 -3.86
CA PRO A 260 26.92 9.02 -4.59
C PRO A 260 25.65 9.55 -5.29
N SER A 261 24.78 8.67 -5.80
CA SER A 261 23.53 9.05 -6.47
C SER A 261 22.45 9.42 -5.45
N ARG A 262 21.94 10.65 -5.57
CA ARG A 262 20.81 11.17 -4.79
C ARG A 262 19.60 10.23 -4.83
N TRP A 263 19.30 9.67 -6.00
CA TRP A 263 18.16 8.77 -6.23
C TRP A 263 18.27 7.43 -5.49
N VAL A 264 19.50 6.94 -5.26
CA VAL A 264 19.73 5.72 -4.47
C VAL A 264 19.61 6.04 -2.98
N ARG A 265 20.19 7.15 -2.51
CA ARG A 265 20.03 7.60 -1.12
C ARG A 265 18.56 7.81 -0.77
N GLN A 266 17.79 8.47 -1.64
CA GLN A 266 16.34 8.69 -1.44
C GLN A 266 15.59 7.38 -1.23
N ALA A 267 15.77 6.41 -2.13
CA ALA A 267 15.15 5.09 -2.01
C ALA A 267 15.62 4.32 -0.76
N ALA A 268 16.89 4.45 -0.37
CA ALA A 268 17.43 3.85 0.85
C ALA A 268 16.82 4.48 2.12
N PHE A 269 16.62 5.80 2.18
CA PHE A 269 15.94 6.44 3.30
C PHE A 269 14.45 6.11 3.37
N GLN A 270 13.77 6.04 2.22
CA GLN A 270 12.39 5.55 2.13
C GLN A 270 12.27 4.11 2.65
N SER A 271 13.29 3.28 2.42
CA SER A 271 13.32 1.86 2.80
C SER A 271 14.00 1.59 4.15
N LEU A 272 14.48 2.61 4.87
CA LEU A 272 15.25 2.44 6.12
C LEU A 272 14.38 1.97 7.30
N GLY A 273 13.31 2.70 7.63
CA GLY A 273 12.33 2.24 8.63
C GLY A 273 11.73 0.86 8.30
N PRO A 274 11.31 0.60 7.04
CA PRO A 274 10.96 -0.73 6.54
C PRO A 274 12.02 -1.80 6.82
N PHE A 275 13.29 -1.57 6.47
CA PHE A 275 14.38 -2.51 6.74
C PHE A 275 14.62 -2.72 8.25
N ILE A 276 14.59 -1.65 9.05
CA ILE A 276 14.69 -1.72 10.51
C ILE A 276 13.57 -2.62 11.07
N SER A 277 12.34 -2.53 10.55
CA SER A 277 11.21 -3.36 11.03
C SER A 277 11.45 -4.87 10.92
N THR A 278 12.34 -5.29 10.01
CA THR A 278 12.67 -6.71 9.82
C THR A 278 13.49 -7.31 10.98
N PHE A 279 14.06 -6.48 11.87
CA PHE A 279 14.80 -6.94 13.05
C PHE A 279 13.89 -7.38 14.22
N ALA A 280 12.58 -7.13 14.15
CA ALA A 280 11.63 -7.47 15.20
C ALA A 280 11.64 -8.98 15.53
N ASN A 281 11.63 -9.31 16.82
CA ASN A 281 11.61 -10.69 17.29
C ASN A 281 10.21 -11.32 17.05
N PRO A 282 10.08 -12.46 16.35
CA PRO A 282 8.78 -13.12 16.13
C PRO A 282 7.98 -13.34 17.43
N SER A 283 8.67 -13.71 18.51
CA SER A 283 8.07 -14.01 19.82
C SER A 283 7.46 -12.79 20.53
N SER A 284 7.83 -11.56 20.14
CA SER A 284 7.29 -10.32 20.71
C SER A 284 6.44 -9.52 19.70
N SER A 285 6.19 -10.06 18.51
CA SER A 285 5.51 -9.37 17.40
C SER A 285 4.32 -10.16 16.84
N GLY A 286 3.77 -11.09 17.64
CA GLY A 286 2.54 -11.85 17.34
C GLY A 286 2.67 -12.88 16.21
N GLN A 287 3.86 -13.09 15.66
CA GLN A 287 4.05 -13.81 14.40
C GLN A 287 4.33 -15.30 14.63
N TYR A 288 3.25 -16.06 14.80
CA TYR A 288 3.22 -17.43 14.29
C TYR A 288 3.28 -17.40 12.76
N PHE A 289 4.50 -17.42 12.22
CA PHE A 289 4.69 -18.01 10.89
C PHE A 289 4.16 -19.45 10.94
N LYS A 290 3.47 -19.87 9.88
CA LYS A 290 3.16 -21.29 9.68
C LYS A 290 4.46 -22.03 9.31
N GLU A 291 5.22 -22.43 10.31
CA GLU A 291 6.15 -23.55 10.13
C GLU A 291 5.31 -24.80 9.82
N GLU A 292 5.49 -25.36 8.62
CA GLU A 292 4.91 -26.65 8.29
C GLU A 292 5.54 -27.75 9.14
N ASN A 293 4.71 -28.66 9.65
CA ASN A 293 5.05 -29.67 10.65
C ASN A 293 6.41 -30.38 10.40
N LYS A 294 7.45 -29.99 11.16
CA LYS A 294 8.60 -30.86 11.42
C LYS A 294 8.29 -31.77 12.59
N SER A 295 7.73 -32.94 12.29
CA SER A 295 7.65 -34.06 13.22
C SER A 295 9.05 -34.60 13.52
N SER A 296 9.71 -34.09 14.56
CA SER A 296 10.96 -34.65 15.08
C SER A 296 10.66 -35.75 16.09
N GLU A 297 10.58 -37.00 15.62
CA GLU A 297 10.75 -38.17 16.50
C GLU A 297 12.20 -38.26 16.99
N ASP A 298 12.42 -38.97 18.10
CA ASP A 298 13.70 -39.03 18.83
C ASP A 298 14.88 -39.55 18.01
N THR A 299 16.06 -38.98 18.26
CA THR A 299 17.31 -39.77 18.31
C THR A 299 18.39 -39.05 19.14
N SER A 300 18.31 -39.18 20.46
CA SER A 300 19.44 -38.84 21.34
C SER A 300 20.25 -40.11 21.65
N VAL A 301 21.52 -40.11 21.26
CA VAL A 301 22.50 -41.15 21.61
C VAL A 301 23.40 -40.61 22.71
N GLU A 302 23.77 -41.48 23.65
CA GLU A 302 24.56 -41.13 24.84
C GLU A 302 25.91 -40.46 24.49
N ASP A 303 26.33 -39.52 25.34
CA ASP A 303 27.72 -39.50 25.79
C ASP A 303 27.76 -39.31 27.32
N LYS A 304 28.80 -39.83 27.97
CA LYS A 304 28.89 -39.98 29.42
C LYS A 304 30.14 -39.27 29.95
N ASN A 305 30.03 -38.51 31.05
CA ASN A 305 30.88 -38.64 32.25
C ASN A 305 30.65 -37.55 33.32
N ARG A 306 30.66 -37.98 34.61
CA ARG A 306 31.03 -37.20 35.83
C ARG A 306 30.07 -36.06 36.25
N ILE A 307 29.81 -35.79 37.54
CA ILE A 307 30.50 -36.17 38.80
C ILE A 307 29.52 -36.34 39.99
N ARG A 308 29.99 -37.10 41.02
CA ARG A 308 29.62 -37.23 42.46
C ARG A 308 28.82 -36.07 43.13
N ASP A 309 28.10 -36.23 44.25
CA ASP A 309 27.91 -37.32 45.26
C ASP A 309 26.58 -37.11 46.05
N GLN A 310 26.08 -38.15 46.75
CA GLN A 310 25.08 -38.14 47.87
C GLN A 310 23.62 -37.67 47.54
N GLU A 311 22.54 -38.09 48.22
CA GLU A 311 22.34 -38.85 49.47
C GLU A 311 21.08 -39.80 49.42
N VAL A 312 20.80 -40.59 50.48
CA VAL A 312 19.91 -41.81 50.54
C VAL A 312 19.47 -42.04 52.02
N PRO A 313 18.37 -42.77 52.45
CA PRO A 313 17.26 -43.50 51.78
C PRO A 313 15.82 -43.14 52.28
N GLU A 314 14.77 -43.82 51.76
CA GLU A 314 13.81 -44.72 52.49
C GLU A 314 12.78 -45.29 51.47
N ASP A 315 12.73 -46.60 51.21
CA ASP A 315 11.78 -47.63 51.75
C ASP A 315 10.33 -47.52 51.18
N ILE A 316 9.57 -48.59 50.84
CA ILE A 316 9.73 -50.05 51.05
C ILE A 316 8.89 -50.87 50.01
N GLN A 317 9.35 -52.05 49.57
CA GLN A 317 8.65 -53.29 49.08
C GLN A 317 7.37 -53.23 48.16
N LEU A 318 7.02 -54.18 47.27
CA LEU A 318 7.42 -55.58 47.00
C LEU A 318 7.09 -56.00 45.52
N ARG A 319 7.55 -57.19 45.09
CA ARG A 319 7.34 -57.87 43.76
C ARG A 319 6.82 -59.32 44.04
N PRO A 320 6.72 -60.29 43.08
CA PRO A 320 6.54 -60.27 41.62
C PRO A 320 5.08 -60.67 41.24
N GLU A 321 4.61 -61.46 40.24
CA GLU A 321 5.05 -62.43 39.19
C GLU A 321 3.97 -62.43 38.07
N ASP A 322 4.07 -63.08 36.89
CA ASP A 322 5.06 -63.08 35.77
C ASP A 322 4.30 -63.67 34.52
N VAL A 323 4.50 -63.24 33.25
CA VAL A 323 5.35 -63.86 32.17
C VAL A 323 4.99 -65.33 31.79
N PRO A 324 5.00 -65.81 30.51
CA PRO A 324 5.13 -65.20 29.16
C PRO A 324 3.82 -65.46 28.31
N SER A 325 3.70 -65.54 26.96
CA SER A 325 4.64 -65.68 25.83
C SER A 325 4.02 -65.27 24.46
N ASP A 326 4.90 -64.90 23.52
CA ASP A 326 4.99 -65.30 22.10
C ASP A 326 3.76 -65.51 21.17
N SER A 327 3.86 -65.31 19.84
CA SER A 327 4.76 -64.50 19.00
C SER A 327 4.32 -64.63 17.52
N SER A 328 4.79 -63.74 16.64
CA SER A 328 4.97 -64.01 15.18
C SER A 328 3.67 -64.10 14.32
N ILE A 329 3.66 -63.96 12.98
CA ILE A 329 4.61 -63.37 12.01
C ILE A 329 3.89 -63.02 10.69
N ASN A 330 4.42 -62.04 9.94
CA ASN A 330 4.23 -61.74 8.49
C ASN A 330 2.82 -61.62 7.84
N ASN A 331 2.60 -60.42 7.29
CA ASN A 331 2.42 -60.15 5.85
C ASN A 331 1.62 -61.13 4.96
N SER A 332 0.53 -60.60 4.38
CA SER A 332 0.34 -60.64 2.91
C SER A 332 -0.49 -59.45 2.44
N SER A 333 -0.11 -58.85 1.31
CA SER A 333 -0.87 -57.81 0.60
C SER A 333 -1.56 -58.41 -0.65
N VAL A 334 -2.01 -57.58 -1.62
CA VAL A 334 -2.56 -57.96 -2.94
C VAL A 334 -4.02 -58.46 -2.89
N LYS A 335 -4.97 -58.08 -3.77
CA LYS A 335 -5.23 -56.87 -4.60
C LYS A 335 -6.49 -57.16 -5.44
N LEU A 336 -7.32 -56.14 -5.76
CA LEU A 336 -8.27 -56.10 -6.90
C LEU A 336 -9.40 -57.18 -6.91
N GLU A 337 -10.47 -57.10 -7.73
CA GLU A 337 -11.33 -56.00 -8.23
C GLU A 337 -12.52 -56.61 -9.01
N ASN A 338 -13.59 -55.84 -9.25
CA ASN A 338 -14.65 -56.10 -10.27
C ASN A 338 -15.55 -57.36 -10.04
N THR A 339 -16.76 -57.51 -10.60
CA THR A 339 -17.59 -56.68 -11.52
C THR A 339 -19.11 -56.97 -11.29
N MET A 340 -20.00 -56.13 -11.87
CA MET A 340 -21.29 -56.42 -12.58
C MET A 340 -22.11 -57.74 -12.30
N GLU A 341 -23.46 -57.82 -12.34
CA GLU A 341 -24.52 -56.92 -12.87
C GLU A 341 -25.98 -57.34 -12.49
N ASN A 342 -26.95 -56.45 -12.80
CA ASN A 342 -28.34 -56.69 -13.27
C ASN A 342 -29.46 -57.46 -12.46
N ARG A 343 -30.38 -56.64 -11.89
CA ARG A 343 -31.85 -56.51 -12.20
C ARG A 343 -32.94 -57.54 -11.76
N ALA A 344 -34.18 -56.98 -11.70
CA ALA A 344 -35.54 -57.56 -11.59
C ALA A 344 -35.98 -58.06 -10.18
N GLU A 345 -36.92 -57.41 -9.47
CA GLU A 345 -38.41 -57.44 -9.60
C GLU A 345 -39.05 -58.77 -9.09
N THR A 346 -40.19 -58.86 -8.38
CA THR A 346 -41.29 -57.92 -7.97
C THR A 346 -42.00 -58.51 -6.69
N SER A 347 -43.11 -58.08 -6.06
CA SER A 347 -44.17 -57.06 -6.28
C SER A 347 -45.02 -56.79 -4.99
N ARG A 348 -45.34 -55.51 -4.68
CA ARG A 348 -46.58 -55.01 -4.01
C ARG A 348 -46.77 -55.32 -2.49
N LYS A 349 -47.63 -54.61 -1.72
CA LYS A 349 -48.83 -53.80 -2.07
C LYS A 349 -49.15 -52.67 -1.05
N SER A 350 -49.71 -51.56 -1.53
CA SER A 350 -50.31 -50.42 -0.77
C SER A 350 -51.85 -50.40 -1.04
N PRO A 351 -52.65 -49.29 -1.12
CA PRO A 351 -52.39 -47.82 -0.97
C PRO A 351 -52.23 -47.43 0.52
N SER A 352 -52.38 -46.21 1.07
CA SER A 352 -52.92 -44.86 0.72
C SER A 352 -52.21 -43.81 1.62
N GLU A 353 -52.28 -42.47 1.51
CA GLU A 353 -52.41 -41.41 0.48
C GLU A 353 -52.21 -40.05 1.23
N ILE A 354 -51.99 -38.86 0.67
CA ILE A 354 -52.04 -38.40 -0.74
C ILE A 354 -50.68 -37.77 -1.18
N SER A 355 -50.60 -36.52 -1.68
CA SER A 355 -49.41 -36.01 -2.40
C SER A 355 -48.85 -34.64 -1.98
N VAL A 356 -47.51 -34.58 -2.00
CA VAL A 356 -46.61 -33.40 -2.07
C VAL A 356 -46.48 -32.93 -3.57
N PRO A 357 -45.54 -32.08 -4.09
CA PRO A 357 -44.11 -31.91 -3.78
C PRO A 357 -43.60 -30.44 -3.76
N MET A 358 -42.34 -30.23 -4.14
CA MET A 358 -41.44 -29.15 -3.67
C MET A 358 -40.50 -28.67 -4.81
N ASP A 359 -40.04 -27.42 -4.66
CA ASP A 359 -38.78 -26.81 -5.17
C ASP A 359 -38.58 -26.30 -6.61
N ARG A 360 -37.78 -25.20 -6.62
CA ARG A 360 -36.82 -24.67 -7.61
C ARG A 360 -37.23 -23.94 -8.91
N SER A 361 -36.34 -22.97 -9.18
CA SER A 361 -35.93 -22.29 -10.43
C SER A 361 -36.67 -21.04 -10.92
N LEU A 362 -35.89 -20.18 -11.58
CA LEU A 362 -36.24 -18.88 -12.17
C LEU A 362 -36.48 -19.05 -13.68
N PHE A 363 -37.40 -18.27 -14.27
CA PHE A 363 -37.10 -17.36 -15.39
C PHE A 363 -38.31 -16.49 -15.77
N CYS A 364 -38.08 -15.47 -16.59
CA CYS A 364 -39.04 -14.43 -16.96
C CYS A 364 -40.05 -14.86 -18.02
N THR A 365 -41.24 -14.22 -18.03
CA THR A 365 -41.94 -13.88 -19.30
C THR A 365 -42.60 -12.52 -19.23
N LEU A 366 -42.59 -11.85 -20.39
CA LEU A 366 -43.23 -10.57 -20.70
C LEU A 366 -44.77 -10.65 -20.64
N SER A 367 -45.42 -9.47 -20.65
CA SER A 367 -46.76 -9.29 -21.23
C SER A 367 -46.76 -8.03 -22.08
N SER A 368 -47.44 -8.08 -23.24
CA SER A 368 -47.54 -7.00 -24.22
C SER A 368 -48.98 -6.54 -24.44
N ASP A 369 -49.13 -5.48 -25.23
CA ASP A 369 -50.35 -4.93 -25.83
C ASP A 369 -51.33 -4.24 -24.84
N SER A 370 -52.01 -3.14 -25.19
CA SER A 370 -52.59 -2.82 -26.51
C SER A 370 -52.72 -1.32 -26.87
N HIS A 371 -52.35 -0.99 -28.13
CA HIS A 371 -53.06 -0.15 -29.12
C HIS A 371 -53.48 1.35 -28.90
N GLN A 372 -53.04 2.17 -29.89
CA GLN A 372 -53.80 3.24 -30.62
C GLN A 372 -54.07 4.60 -29.92
N GLU A 373 -54.17 5.78 -30.60
CA GLU A 373 -54.01 6.14 -32.04
C GLU A 373 -53.72 7.64 -32.32
N VAL A 374 -53.37 7.96 -33.59
CA VAL A 374 -53.62 9.23 -34.35
C VAL A 374 -52.93 10.55 -33.93
N ALA A 375 -52.45 11.44 -34.81
CA ALA A 375 -51.91 11.38 -36.20
C ALA A 375 -51.32 12.76 -36.63
N SER A 376 -50.48 12.80 -37.69
CA SER A 376 -50.35 13.85 -38.76
C SER A 376 -50.14 15.36 -38.41
N ASN A 377 -49.38 16.20 -39.15
CA ASN A 377 -48.61 16.03 -40.40
C ASN A 377 -47.56 17.17 -40.59
N GLU A 378 -46.49 16.89 -41.35
CA GLU A 378 -45.92 17.64 -42.51
C GLU A 378 -46.06 19.19 -42.66
N ASN A 379 -45.14 19.99 -43.23
CA ASN A 379 -43.90 19.85 -44.05
C ASN A 379 -42.89 20.99 -43.65
N ASP A 380 -41.68 21.24 -44.19
CA ASP A 380 -41.05 20.94 -45.50
C ASP A 380 -39.49 21.09 -45.49
N LYS A 381 -38.82 20.59 -46.55
CA LYS A 381 -37.46 20.89 -47.06
C LYS A 381 -36.17 20.56 -46.26
N LYS A 382 -35.42 19.61 -46.85
CA LYS A 382 -33.96 19.34 -46.73
C LYS A 382 -33.17 20.15 -47.81
N PRO A 383 -31.81 20.11 -47.93
CA PRO A 383 -30.81 19.11 -47.48
C PRO A 383 -29.74 19.73 -46.51
N ASP A 384 -28.58 19.16 -46.18
CA ASP A 384 -27.83 17.99 -46.71
C ASP A 384 -26.90 17.28 -45.67
N ASN A 385 -26.15 16.28 -46.14
CA ASN A 385 -24.91 15.65 -45.61
C ASN A 385 -24.21 16.28 -44.39
N TYR A 386 -23.99 15.49 -43.33
CA TYR A 386 -22.76 14.68 -43.20
C TYR A 386 -22.92 13.52 -42.17
N LYS A 387 -21.84 12.76 -41.93
CA LYS A 387 -21.82 11.38 -41.40
C LYS A 387 -22.15 11.21 -39.91
N SER A 388 -22.69 10.01 -39.63
CA SER A 388 -22.64 9.22 -38.39
C SER A 388 -21.61 9.64 -37.33
N ALA A 389 -22.06 9.76 -36.08
CA ALA A 389 -21.18 9.92 -34.92
C ALA A 389 -20.46 8.59 -34.59
N LEU A 390 -19.13 8.60 -34.60
CA LEU A 390 -18.32 7.67 -33.81
C LEU A 390 -18.10 8.27 -32.42
N TRP A 391 -17.83 7.41 -31.44
CA TRP A 391 -17.31 7.83 -30.13
C TRP A 391 -15.81 8.16 -30.30
N PRO A 392 -15.33 9.34 -29.87
CA PRO A 392 -13.92 9.69 -29.98
C PRO A 392 -13.00 8.87 -29.07
N GLU A 393 -11.77 8.71 -29.54
CA GLU A 393 -10.66 8.00 -28.89
C GLU A 393 -10.26 8.64 -27.55
N VAL A 394 -9.85 7.83 -26.58
CA VAL A 394 -9.24 8.31 -25.33
C VAL A 394 -7.78 8.69 -25.59
N GLY A 395 -7.54 9.94 -25.95
CA GLY A 395 -6.22 10.54 -25.89
C GLY A 395 -5.81 10.81 -24.44
N THR A 396 -4.63 10.33 -24.03
CA THR A 396 -4.12 10.52 -22.66
C THR A 396 -3.63 11.96 -22.43
N SER A 397 -4.53 12.86 -22.05
CA SER A 397 -4.16 14.19 -21.50
C SER A 397 -4.15 14.17 -19.97
N SER A 398 -3.10 14.72 -19.38
CA SER A 398 -2.81 14.65 -17.95
C SER A 398 -3.71 15.57 -17.09
N GLN A 399 -4.72 15.01 -16.42
CA GLN A 399 -5.33 15.60 -15.21
C GLN A 399 -6.19 14.56 -14.46
N ASP A 400 -5.61 13.87 -13.47
CA ASP A 400 -6.27 13.41 -12.22
C ASP A 400 -5.29 12.59 -11.35
N SER A 401 -4.27 13.24 -10.78
CA SER A 401 -3.33 12.62 -9.83
C SER A 401 -3.77 12.71 -8.36
N ALA A 402 -4.87 13.39 -8.06
CA ALA A 402 -5.28 13.73 -6.70
C ALA A 402 -6.00 12.62 -5.92
N PHE A 403 -6.40 11.52 -6.57
CA PHE A 403 -7.24 10.48 -5.96
C PHE A 403 -6.48 9.25 -5.43
N LEU A 404 -5.24 8.99 -5.87
CA LEU A 404 -4.45 7.82 -5.44
C LEU A 404 -3.86 7.96 -4.02
N ASP A 405 -3.54 9.18 -3.58
CA ASP A 405 -3.01 9.44 -2.23
C ASP A 405 -4.03 9.14 -1.10
N GLN A 406 -5.32 9.01 -1.43
CA GLN A 406 -6.39 8.80 -0.44
C GLN A 406 -6.42 7.35 0.08
N GLU A 407 -6.10 6.36 -0.77
CA GLU A 407 -6.15 4.92 -0.43
C GLU A 407 -4.80 4.38 0.06
N LEU A 408 -3.68 4.99 -0.35
CA LEU A 408 -2.34 4.73 0.18
C LEU A 408 -2.21 5.03 1.68
N TYR A 409 -3.11 5.84 2.26
CA TYR A 409 -2.96 6.38 3.61
C TYR A 409 -3.50 5.53 4.76
N ASN A 410 -4.19 4.40 4.50
CA ASN A 410 -4.50 3.43 5.56
C ASN A 410 -4.73 1.98 5.07
N SER A 411 -4.06 1.57 3.98
CA SER A 411 -4.12 0.19 3.50
C SER A 411 -3.14 -0.70 4.28
N PHE A 412 -3.65 -1.50 5.21
CA PHE A 412 -2.89 -2.40 6.12
C PHE A 412 -2.13 -3.55 5.41
N HIS A 413 -2.11 -3.56 4.07
CA HIS A 413 -1.62 -4.68 3.26
C HIS A 413 -0.08 -4.79 3.14
N PHE A 414 0.70 -3.79 3.57
CA PHE A 414 2.16 -3.84 3.49
C PHE A 414 2.87 -4.25 4.80
N TRP A 415 2.18 -4.19 5.95
CA TRP A 415 2.81 -4.27 7.29
C TRP A 415 2.43 -5.50 8.14
N ARG A 416 1.74 -6.48 7.53
CA ARG A 416 1.23 -7.77 8.07
C ARG A 416 -0.18 -7.75 8.68
N THR A 417 -0.70 -8.97 8.84
CA THR A 417 -2.02 -9.37 9.35
C THR A 417 -2.38 -8.76 10.72
N PRO A 418 -3.67 -8.45 10.99
CA PRO A 418 -4.10 -7.90 12.28
C PRO A 418 -3.68 -8.71 13.50
N LEU A 419 -3.29 -8.01 14.57
CA LEU A 419 -3.03 -8.59 15.89
C LEU A 419 -4.36 -8.91 16.60
N PRO A 420 -4.44 -10.01 17.39
CA PRO A 420 -5.63 -10.34 18.16
C PRO A 420 -5.81 -9.39 19.36
N GLU A 421 -7.06 -9.13 19.73
CA GLU A 421 -7.39 -8.29 20.89
C GLU A 421 -6.87 -8.91 22.20
N ILE A 422 -6.25 -8.08 23.05
CA ILE A 422 -5.79 -8.46 24.39
C ILE A 422 -6.74 -7.81 25.39
N ASP A 423 -7.43 -8.66 26.16
CA ASP A 423 -8.38 -8.25 27.19
C ASP A 423 -7.65 -7.99 28.52
N LEU A 424 -7.88 -6.83 29.13
CA LEU A 424 -7.22 -6.38 30.37
C LEU A 424 -8.21 -5.58 31.21
N ASP A 425 -8.52 -6.09 32.41
CA ASP A 425 -9.48 -5.52 33.35
C ASP A 425 -9.05 -5.86 34.80
N ILE A 426 -9.47 -5.04 35.79
CA ILE A 426 -9.19 -5.17 37.25
C ILE A 426 -7.69 -4.86 37.62
N GLU A 427 -7.28 -4.12 38.67
CA GLU A 427 -7.85 -3.53 39.92
C GLU A 427 -7.17 -2.12 40.11
N LEU A 428 -7.80 -1.00 40.52
CA LEU A 428 -8.31 -0.59 41.85
C LEU A 428 -7.26 -0.70 43.00
N GLU A 429 -7.06 0.26 43.93
CA GLU A 429 -7.68 1.58 44.19
C GLU A 429 -6.73 2.49 45.07
N GLU A 430 -7.29 3.52 45.74
CA GLU A 430 -6.73 4.44 46.77
C GLU A 430 -5.86 5.65 46.36
N GLY A 431 -6.26 6.86 46.80
CA GLY A 431 -5.42 8.07 46.76
C GLY A 431 -6.15 9.43 46.75
N SER A 432 -6.58 9.96 47.91
CA SER A 432 -7.07 11.34 48.04
C SER A 432 -5.97 12.39 47.72
N GLY A 433 -6.22 13.56 47.14
CA GLY A 433 -7.50 14.24 46.86
C GLY A 433 -7.58 15.58 47.61
N ASN A 434 -7.58 16.71 46.90
CA ASN A 434 -7.92 18.02 47.48
C ASN A 434 -8.38 19.03 46.41
N LYS A 435 -9.17 20.04 46.81
CA LYS A 435 -9.68 21.11 45.92
C LYS A 435 -8.85 22.39 46.06
N LEU A 436 -8.80 23.18 44.98
CA LEU A 436 -9.06 24.62 45.02
C LEU A 436 -9.45 25.14 43.61
N SER A 437 -9.93 26.38 43.54
CA SER A 437 -10.69 26.93 42.39
C SER A 437 -10.15 28.31 41.96
N PRO A 438 -10.57 28.86 40.80
CA PRO A 438 -9.67 29.63 39.93
C PRO A 438 -9.80 31.16 40.02
N GLU A 439 -8.82 31.85 39.43
CA GLU A 439 -8.95 33.24 38.96
C GLU A 439 -8.68 33.34 37.45
N ARG A 440 -9.15 34.44 36.85
CA ARG A 440 -9.24 34.70 35.40
C ARG A 440 -8.86 36.15 35.13
N SER A 441 -8.02 36.37 34.12
CA SER A 441 -7.76 37.69 33.55
C SER A 441 -7.78 37.59 32.03
N GLU A 442 -8.60 38.41 31.38
CA GLU A 442 -8.72 38.50 29.93
C GLU A 442 -7.95 39.72 29.43
N GLU A 443 -7.20 39.59 28.33
CA GLU A 443 -6.82 40.74 27.50
C GLU A 443 -7.02 40.39 26.02
N THR A 444 -7.44 41.37 25.23
CA THR A 444 -7.86 41.22 23.83
C THR A 444 -7.16 42.27 22.95
N ALA A 445 -6.53 41.85 21.85
CA ALA A 445 -6.00 42.74 20.82
C ALA A 445 -6.15 42.12 19.41
N GLU A 446 -6.28 43.00 18.43
CA GLU A 446 -6.94 42.82 17.13
C GLU A 446 -6.20 41.96 16.07
N VAL A 447 -6.91 41.73 14.95
CA VAL A 447 -6.50 40.88 13.82
C VAL A 447 -5.79 41.69 12.74
N THR A 448 -4.74 41.13 12.13
CA THR A 448 -4.19 41.60 10.84
C THR A 448 -4.06 40.43 9.86
N MET A 449 -4.49 40.63 8.61
CA MET A 449 -4.50 39.60 7.56
C MET A 449 -3.09 39.39 6.95
N PRO A 450 -2.60 38.14 6.79
CA PRO A 450 -1.45 37.86 5.94
C PRO A 450 -1.85 37.85 4.45
N GLY A 451 -0.94 38.30 3.59
CA GLY A 451 -1.10 38.30 2.13
C GLY A 451 -0.85 36.93 1.48
N SER A 452 -1.11 36.85 0.18
CA SER A 452 -0.90 35.64 -0.63
C SER A 452 0.55 35.19 -0.68
N SER A 453 0.79 33.90 -0.43
CA SER A 453 2.11 33.27 -0.56
C SER A 453 2.60 33.26 -2.01
N ASN A 454 3.71 33.95 -2.29
CA ASN A 454 4.41 33.83 -3.57
C ASN A 454 5.16 32.49 -3.63
N ILE A 455 4.93 31.71 -4.68
CA ILE A 455 5.69 30.49 -4.97
C ILE A 455 7.05 30.91 -5.53
N SER A 456 8.15 30.45 -4.92
CA SER A 456 9.49 30.68 -5.46
C SER A 456 9.70 29.78 -6.68
N MET A 457 9.85 30.38 -7.85
CA MET A 457 10.37 29.68 -9.04
C MET A 457 11.85 29.35 -8.83
N ALA A 458 12.30 28.20 -9.36
CA ALA A 458 13.71 27.86 -9.40
C ALA A 458 14.48 28.88 -10.26
N THR A 459 15.66 29.30 -9.82
CA THR A 459 16.48 30.26 -10.57
C THR A 459 17.10 29.61 -11.80
N ARG A 460 17.43 30.44 -12.81
CA ARG A 460 18.09 30.00 -14.04
C ARG A 460 19.33 29.14 -13.76
N LYS A 461 20.14 29.51 -12.77
CA LYS A 461 21.38 28.81 -12.42
C LYS A 461 21.12 27.42 -11.86
N GLU A 462 20.09 27.26 -11.03
CA GLU A 462 19.68 25.96 -10.49
C GLU A 462 19.16 25.05 -11.61
N LEU A 463 18.42 25.59 -12.59
CA LEU A 463 17.99 24.83 -13.77
C LEU A 463 19.17 24.39 -14.66
N GLU A 464 20.17 25.24 -14.85
CA GLU A 464 21.41 24.91 -15.58
C GLU A 464 22.21 23.82 -14.85
N GLU A 465 22.41 23.95 -13.54
CA GLU A 465 23.09 22.97 -12.68
C GLU A 465 22.33 21.62 -12.62
N MET A 466 20.99 21.63 -12.61
CA MET A 466 20.18 20.42 -12.68
C MET A 466 20.28 19.70 -14.04
N ILE A 467 20.50 20.42 -15.14
CA ILE A 467 20.70 19.80 -16.46
C ILE A 467 22.11 19.19 -16.56
N GLU A 468 23.15 19.91 -16.14
CA GLU A 468 24.55 19.43 -16.17
C GLU A 468 24.72 18.13 -15.34
N ASN A 469 24.02 18.02 -14.20
CA ASN A 469 24.02 16.80 -13.37
C ASN A 469 23.26 15.60 -13.99
N LEU A 470 22.44 15.80 -15.04
CA LEU A 470 21.64 14.76 -15.69
C LEU A 470 22.14 14.41 -17.11
N GLU A 471 22.89 15.31 -17.76
CA GLU A 471 23.47 15.12 -19.09
C GLU A 471 24.30 13.81 -19.25
N PRO A 472 25.08 13.34 -18.25
CA PRO A 472 25.79 12.05 -18.32
C PRO A 472 24.88 10.80 -18.33
N HIS A 473 23.56 10.96 -18.22
CA HIS A 473 22.60 9.88 -17.98
C HIS A 473 21.38 9.90 -18.94
N ILE A 474 21.48 10.63 -20.04
CA ILE A 474 20.42 10.82 -21.05
C ILE A 474 19.98 9.54 -21.82
N ASP A 475 20.68 8.42 -21.60
CA ASP A 475 20.34 7.10 -22.14
C ASP A 475 19.14 6.44 -21.41
N ASP A 476 18.81 6.83 -20.17
CA ASP A 476 17.58 6.39 -19.50
C ASP A 476 16.40 7.31 -19.93
N PRO A 477 15.28 6.76 -20.45
CA PRO A 477 14.20 7.56 -21.02
C PRO A 477 13.50 8.47 -19.99
N ASP A 478 13.49 8.09 -18.71
CA ASP A 478 12.90 8.91 -17.65
C ASP A 478 13.79 10.13 -17.35
N VAL A 479 15.11 9.94 -17.34
CA VAL A 479 16.10 11.02 -17.21
C VAL A 479 16.03 11.94 -18.42
N LYS A 480 15.92 11.38 -19.63
CA LYS A 480 15.78 12.17 -20.86
C LYS A 480 14.52 13.05 -20.84
N ALA A 481 13.37 12.51 -20.41
CA ALA A 481 12.15 13.29 -20.25
C ALA A 481 12.32 14.42 -19.22
N GLN A 482 13.02 14.18 -18.11
CA GLN A 482 13.36 15.22 -17.14
C GLN A 482 14.29 16.30 -17.72
N VAL A 483 15.33 15.92 -18.48
CA VAL A 483 16.23 16.85 -19.17
C VAL A 483 15.48 17.69 -20.21
N ASP A 484 14.56 17.10 -20.97
CA ASP A 484 13.71 17.82 -21.92
C ASP A 484 12.77 18.83 -21.22
N VAL A 485 12.19 18.47 -20.07
CA VAL A 485 11.35 19.35 -19.24
C VAL A 485 12.16 20.48 -18.58
N LEU A 486 13.31 20.18 -17.99
CA LEU A 486 14.20 21.20 -17.41
C LEU A 486 14.74 22.14 -18.48
N SER A 487 15.10 21.62 -19.65
CA SER A 487 15.46 22.43 -20.82
C SER A 487 14.30 23.29 -21.31
N ALA A 488 13.06 22.81 -21.22
CA ALA A 488 11.87 23.61 -21.55
C ALA A 488 11.64 24.73 -20.52
N ALA A 489 11.81 24.46 -19.23
CA ALA A 489 11.75 25.47 -18.17
C ALA A 489 12.85 26.53 -18.31
N LEU A 490 14.09 26.12 -18.61
CA LEU A 490 15.21 27.03 -18.85
C LEU A 490 14.99 27.90 -20.10
N ARG A 491 14.38 27.34 -21.16
CA ARG A 491 13.94 28.11 -22.34
C ARG A 491 12.82 29.09 -21.99
N ALA A 492 11.82 28.69 -21.21
CA ALA A 492 10.74 29.58 -20.77
C ALA A 492 11.27 30.76 -19.94
N SER A 493 12.16 30.49 -18.98
CA SER A 493 12.87 31.52 -18.18
C SER A 493 13.70 32.51 -19.01
N SER A 494 13.95 32.25 -20.30
CA SER A 494 14.65 33.18 -21.20
C SER A 494 13.72 34.07 -22.04
N LEU A 495 12.41 33.82 -22.05
CA LEU A 495 11.42 34.60 -22.81
C LEU A 495 10.88 35.79 -22.02
N ASP A 496 10.62 35.63 -20.71
CA ASP A 496 10.12 36.71 -19.84
C ASP A 496 11.06 37.93 -19.82
N ALA A 497 12.36 37.71 -20.00
CA ALA A 497 13.38 38.76 -20.07
C ALA A 497 13.30 39.67 -21.32
N HIS A 498 12.42 39.37 -22.29
CA HIS A 498 12.39 40.05 -23.59
C HIS A 498 11.12 40.85 -23.91
N GLU A 499 10.00 40.69 -23.17
CA GLU A 499 8.79 41.48 -23.42
C GLU A 499 8.84 42.89 -22.79
N GLU A 500 9.49 43.07 -21.63
CA GLU A 500 9.60 44.38 -20.95
C GLU A 500 10.32 45.44 -21.79
N ALA A 501 11.21 45.03 -22.71
CA ALA A 501 11.98 45.94 -23.56
C ALA A 501 11.17 46.61 -24.70
N SER A 502 9.89 46.23 -24.91
CA SER A 502 9.14 46.55 -26.13
C SER A 502 8.04 47.62 -25.99
N ASN A 503 7.67 48.02 -24.77
CA ASN A 503 6.53 48.91 -24.51
C ASN A 503 6.89 50.38 -24.20
N ALA A 504 8.16 50.79 -24.37
CA ALA A 504 8.67 52.09 -23.95
C ALA A 504 8.58 53.24 -24.99
N GLU A 505 7.75 53.14 -26.03
CA GLU A 505 7.56 54.22 -27.03
C GLU A 505 6.09 54.48 -27.44
N LYS A 506 5.42 55.45 -26.77
CA LYS A 506 4.67 56.59 -27.38
C LYS A 506 3.79 57.34 -26.36
N LYS A 507 3.71 58.67 -26.51
CA LYS A 507 2.90 59.65 -25.75
C LYS A 507 3.42 59.88 -24.31
N SER A 508 3.83 61.07 -23.86
CA SER A 508 3.52 62.47 -24.26
C SER A 508 2.07 62.89 -23.93
N ASP A 509 1.77 64.01 -23.26
CA ASP A 509 2.59 65.13 -22.76
C ASP A 509 2.01 65.69 -21.45
N MET A 510 2.83 66.34 -20.61
CA MET A 510 2.71 67.76 -20.22
C MET A 510 3.69 68.13 -19.08
N GLN A 511 4.02 69.42 -18.96
CA GLN A 511 5.03 69.99 -18.05
C GLN A 511 4.38 70.70 -16.85
N ASP A 512 5.10 70.83 -15.72
CA ASP A 512 5.57 72.16 -15.25
C ASP A 512 6.46 72.10 -13.97
N GLU A 513 7.76 72.30 -14.21
CA GLU A 513 8.74 73.23 -13.59
C GLU A 513 8.94 73.46 -12.05
N LEU A 514 10.20 73.81 -11.72
CA LEU A 514 10.78 74.35 -10.46
C LEU A 514 10.91 73.33 -9.28
N GLY A 515 12.02 73.19 -8.54
CA GLY A 515 13.27 73.99 -8.33
C GLY A 515 13.35 74.42 -6.85
N VAL A 516 14.44 74.34 -6.06
CA VAL A 516 15.92 74.25 -6.19
C VAL A 516 16.46 73.62 -4.86
N GLY A 517 17.64 72.98 -4.67
CA GLY A 517 18.81 72.65 -5.53
C GLY A 517 20.01 72.13 -4.69
N GLU A 518 21.25 72.43 -5.14
CA GLU A 518 22.60 72.11 -4.58
C GLU A 518 23.28 70.73 -4.89
N LEU A 519 24.58 70.81 -5.21
CA LEU A 519 25.57 69.79 -5.70
C LEU A 519 26.99 70.31 -5.36
N PRO A 520 28.16 69.59 -5.49
CA PRO A 520 28.55 68.48 -6.39
C PRO A 520 28.97 67.19 -5.62
N ASN A 521 29.88 66.24 -5.97
CA ASN A 521 31.01 66.03 -6.94
C ASN A 521 31.21 64.48 -7.12
N CYS A 522 31.80 63.84 -8.16
CA CYS A 522 33.11 63.93 -8.86
C CYS A 522 34.33 63.63 -7.94
N ARG A 523 35.28 62.70 -8.18
CA ARG A 523 35.81 61.93 -9.36
C ARG A 523 36.31 60.53 -8.92
N ILE A 524 36.18 59.41 -9.67
CA ILE A 524 36.80 58.93 -10.95
C ILE A 524 38.25 58.36 -10.81
N ASN A 525 38.50 57.18 -11.43
CA ASN A 525 39.76 56.43 -11.67
C ASN A 525 40.38 55.59 -10.52
N HIS A 526 41.19 54.54 -10.76
CA HIS A 526 41.20 53.44 -11.79
C HIS A 526 42.32 52.41 -11.41
N ASP A 527 42.37 51.24 -12.09
CA ASP A 527 43.50 50.29 -12.21
C ASP A 527 43.95 49.47 -10.96
N ALA A 528 44.57 48.27 -11.06
CA ALA A 528 44.60 47.23 -12.12
C ALA A 528 45.28 45.91 -11.63
N SER A 529 45.10 44.82 -12.41
CA SER A 529 45.93 43.58 -12.51
C SER A 529 45.79 42.43 -11.48
N VAL A 530 46.02 41.20 -11.98
CA VAL A 530 45.92 39.88 -11.31
C VAL A 530 47.04 38.97 -11.86
N PRO A 531 47.83 38.29 -10.99
CA PRO A 531 48.08 36.82 -11.10
C PRO A 531 48.18 36.12 -9.71
N LEU A 532 47.52 34.99 -9.42
CA LEU A 532 47.73 33.57 -9.86
C LEU A 532 48.79 32.76 -9.06
N ILE A 533 48.46 31.48 -8.77
CA ILE A 533 49.27 30.32 -8.28
C ILE A 533 50.00 30.48 -6.90
N SER A 534 50.23 29.45 -6.04
CA SER A 534 50.00 27.99 -6.11
C SER A 534 49.86 27.31 -4.72
N ASN A 535 49.13 26.18 -4.67
CA ASN A 535 49.40 24.89 -4.00
C ASN A 535 49.84 24.74 -2.50
N ALA A 536 49.45 23.56 -1.98
CA ALA A 536 49.93 22.78 -0.82
C ALA A 536 49.31 23.09 0.56
N VAL A 537 48.46 22.20 1.13
CA VAL A 537 48.61 20.86 1.80
C VAL A 537 48.98 20.99 3.30
N GLU A 538 48.42 20.09 4.13
CA GLU A 538 48.64 19.86 5.58
C GLU A 538 47.85 20.82 6.50
N ASN A 539 46.89 20.32 7.31
CA ASN A 539 47.02 19.54 8.56
C ASN A 539 47.74 20.28 9.70
N MET A 540 46.97 20.74 10.70
CA MET A 540 47.23 20.41 12.12
C MET A 540 45.98 20.71 12.98
N ASP A 541 45.94 20.13 14.18
CA ASP A 541 44.86 20.18 15.18
C ASP A 541 45.21 21.14 16.35
N SER A 542 44.18 21.67 17.04
CA SER A 542 44.20 22.31 18.37
C SER A 542 44.99 23.63 18.51
N THR A 543 44.71 24.56 19.44
CA THR A 543 44.38 24.39 20.88
C THR A 543 43.86 25.72 21.49
N LEU A 544 43.40 25.67 22.76
CA LEU A 544 43.11 26.76 23.72
C LEU A 544 41.73 27.44 23.54
N HIS A 545 40.76 27.21 24.44
CA HIS A 545 40.66 27.58 25.87
C HIS A 545 40.51 29.09 26.13
N TYR A 546 39.36 29.45 26.70
CA TYR A 546 39.27 30.44 27.76
C TYR A 546 38.48 29.85 28.93
N ILE A 547 38.94 30.09 30.15
CA ILE A 547 38.24 29.71 31.39
C ILE A 547 37.72 30.99 32.01
N HIS A 548 36.46 31.00 32.44
CA HIS A 548 36.07 31.78 33.60
C HIS A 548 35.36 30.87 34.59
N ASN A 549 35.80 30.93 35.83
CA ASN A 549 35.33 30.11 36.93
C ASN A 549 34.99 31.06 38.07
N ASP A 550 33.76 31.00 38.55
CA ASP A 550 33.37 31.46 39.88
C ASP A 550 32.26 30.54 40.38
N SER A 551 32.24 30.30 41.69
CA SER A 551 31.64 29.10 42.28
C SER A 551 30.82 29.42 43.51
N ASP A 552 29.71 28.71 43.71
CA ASP A 552 29.22 28.40 45.05
C ASP A 552 28.56 27.02 45.11
N LEU A 553 28.41 26.47 46.32
CA LEU A 553 28.44 25.00 46.53
C LEU A 553 27.09 24.29 46.78
N SER A 554 27.20 22.95 46.63
CA SER A 554 26.28 21.88 47.05
C SER A 554 25.14 21.52 46.08
N THR A 555 24.78 20.24 45.87
CA THR A 555 25.20 19.00 46.54
C THR A 555 25.54 17.89 45.52
N ASN A 556 26.46 16.98 45.89
CA ASN A 556 26.92 15.89 45.02
C ASN A 556 25.79 14.94 44.58
N ASN A 557 25.74 14.62 43.29
CA ASN A 557 25.57 13.24 42.87
C ASN A 557 26.39 12.98 41.59
N SER A 558 27.49 12.24 41.71
CA SER A 558 28.50 12.09 40.65
C SER A 558 28.17 10.90 39.74
N PHE A 559 27.24 11.09 38.80
CA PHE A 559 27.12 10.17 37.67
C PHE A 559 28.22 10.43 36.64
N SER A 560 28.85 9.37 36.13
CA SER A 560 29.80 9.49 35.02
C SER A 560 29.06 9.62 33.69
N PRO A 561 29.46 10.52 32.78
CA PRO A 561 28.87 10.62 31.44
C PRO A 561 28.91 9.30 30.64
N ASP A 562 29.84 8.40 30.97
CA ASP A 562 29.94 7.08 30.33
C ASP A 562 28.93 6.05 30.85
N GLU A 563 28.32 6.25 32.02
CA GLU A 563 27.21 5.40 32.48
C GLU A 563 25.88 5.85 31.86
N GLU A 564 25.65 7.17 31.81
CA GLU A 564 24.46 7.75 31.17
C GLU A 564 24.42 7.47 29.64
N ARG A 565 25.59 7.30 29.01
CA ARG A 565 25.70 6.79 27.63
C ARG A 565 25.38 5.29 27.51
N ARG A 566 25.82 4.45 28.45
CA ARG A 566 25.54 3.00 28.42
C ARG A 566 24.04 2.70 28.56
N SER A 567 23.31 3.50 29.35
CA SER A 567 21.86 3.37 29.50
C SER A 567 21.03 3.76 28.27
N LYS A 568 21.65 4.21 27.16
CA LYS A 568 20.97 4.58 25.91
C LYS A 568 21.27 3.63 24.74
N VAL A 569 22.01 2.54 24.96
CA VAL A 569 22.38 1.58 23.92
C VAL A 569 21.41 0.40 23.92
N GLN A 570 20.57 0.32 22.89
CA GLN A 570 19.73 -0.84 22.62
C GLN A 570 20.48 -1.88 21.76
N ASP A 571 20.13 -3.17 21.91
CA ASP A 571 20.75 -4.28 21.15
C ASP A 571 19.72 -5.03 20.26
N VAL A 572 18.61 -4.40 19.89
CA VAL A 572 17.63 -5.02 18.97
C VAL A 572 18.01 -4.76 17.52
N VAL A 573 18.32 -3.50 17.21
CA VAL A 573 18.70 -3.00 15.89
C VAL A 573 20.18 -2.56 15.94
N PRO A 574 21.00 -2.83 14.92
CA PRO A 574 22.37 -2.31 14.86
C PRO A 574 22.38 -0.77 14.96
N GLN A 575 23.05 -0.23 15.98
CA GLN A 575 22.92 1.18 16.35
C GLN A 575 23.17 2.15 15.18
N ALA A 576 24.14 1.86 14.31
CA ALA A 576 24.40 2.68 13.13
C ALA A 576 23.20 2.83 12.16
N LEU A 577 22.30 1.84 12.06
CA LEU A 577 21.05 1.97 11.29
C LEU A 577 20.05 2.88 12.00
N LEU A 578 19.96 2.76 13.33
CA LEU A 578 19.12 3.63 14.14
C LEU A 578 19.62 5.08 14.06
N ASP A 579 20.94 5.32 14.13
CA ASP A 579 21.54 6.65 13.97
C ASP A 579 21.22 7.27 12.59
N GLN A 580 21.22 6.48 11.51
CA GLN A 580 20.79 6.95 10.19
C GLN A 580 19.28 7.28 10.13
N TYR A 581 18.47 6.61 10.94
CA TYR A 581 17.01 6.80 11.00
C TYR A 581 16.63 8.02 11.85
N LEU A 582 17.21 8.16 13.05
CA LEU A 582 17.02 9.33 13.92
C LEU A 582 17.41 10.63 13.20
N SER A 583 18.49 10.60 12.42
CA SER A 583 18.93 11.76 11.64
C SER A 583 18.05 12.09 10.43
N MET A 584 16.99 11.32 10.11
CA MET A 584 16.01 11.70 9.08
C MET A 584 15.20 12.96 9.45
N THR A 585 15.26 13.44 10.70
CA THR A 585 14.69 14.73 11.12
C THR A 585 15.66 15.91 11.00
N ASP A 586 16.93 15.69 10.63
CA ASP A 586 17.88 16.79 10.41
C ASP A 586 17.51 17.58 9.13
N PRO A 587 17.25 18.91 9.22
CA PRO A 587 16.98 19.75 8.06
C PRO A 587 18.09 19.71 6.98
N SER A 588 19.33 19.37 7.33
CA SER A 588 20.42 19.19 6.36
C SER A 588 20.17 18.02 5.40
N ARG A 589 19.49 16.96 5.85
CA ARG A 589 19.14 15.80 5.01
C ARG A 589 17.98 16.09 4.07
N ALA A 590 17.03 16.93 4.48
CA ALA A 590 15.96 17.39 3.61
C ALA A 590 16.48 18.15 2.38
N GLN A 591 17.59 18.88 2.53
CA GLN A 591 18.25 19.62 1.43
C GLN A 591 19.10 18.71 0.52
N THR A 592 19.76 17.68 1.08
CA THR A 592 20.76 16.85 0.37
C THR A 592 20.24 15.52 -0.16
N VAL A 593 19.01 15.15 0.20
CA VAL A 593 18.31 13.93 -0.22
C VAL A 593 16.91 14.26 -0.77
N ASP A 594 15.94 14.55 0.09
CA ASP A 594 14.52 14.67 -0.26
C ASP A 594 13.78 15.51 0.77
N THR A 595 12.98 16.47 0.33
CA THR A 595 12.17 17.33 1.22
C THR A 595 11.08 16.56 1.97
N GLU A 596 10.68 15.38 1.51
CA GLU A 596 9.70 14.51 2.20
C GLU A 596 10.38 13.47 3.12
N ILE A 597 11.71 13.53 3.35
CA ILE A 597 12.43 12.55 4.20
C ILE A 597 11.87 12.43 5.63
N ALA A 598 11.49 13.55 6.24
CA ALA A 598 10.87 13.57 7.57
C ALA A 598 9.51 12.84 7.60
N LYS A 599 8.72 12.93 6.52
CA LYS A 599 7.46 12.20 6.34
C LYS A 599 7.69 10.70 6.20
N HIS A 600 8.76 10.27 5.53
CA HIS A 600 9.13 8.85 5.47
C HIS A 600 9.60 8.30 6.83
N CYS A 601 10.24 9.13 7.66
CA CYS A 601 10.50 8.82 9.07
C CYS A 601 9.17 8.66 9.83
N ALA A 602 8.32 9.70 9.86
CA ALA A 602 7.02 9.70 10.53
C ALA A 602 6.12 8.50 10.14
N TYR A 603 6.08 8.12 8.86
CA TYR A 603 5.29 7.00 8.35
C TYR A 603 5.75 5.65 8.91
N SER A 604 7.06 5.46 9.11
CA SER A 604 7.65 4.19 9.55
C SER A 604 7.89 4.09 11.05
N LEU A 605 7.74 5.19 11.79
CA LEU A 605 8.08 5.29 13.21
C LEU A 605 7.33 4.29 14.11
N PRO A 606 6.02 4.02 13.95
CA PRO A 606 5.34 2.97 14.71
C PRO A 606 5.97 1.58 14.52
N GLY A 607 6.38 1.23 13.28
CA GLY A 607 7.05 -0.04 13.00
C GLY A 607 8.45 -0.13 13.63
N VAL A 608 9.18 0.98 13.69
CA VAL A 608 10.47 1.05 14.39
C VAL A 608 10.28 1.01 15.92
N ALA A 609 9.25 1.66 16.46
CA ALA A 609 8.90 1.63 17.87
C ALA A 609 8.47 0.23 18.34
N LEU A 610 7.64 -0.48 17.56
CA LEU A 610 7.28 -1.88 17.79
C LEU A 610 8.51 -2.79 17.77
N THR A 611 9.44 -2.53 16.85
CA THR A 611 10.69 -3.30 16.72
C THR A 611 11.60 -3.12 17.92
N LEU A 612 11.87 -1.87 18.32
CA LEU A 612 12.72 -1.57 19.48
C LEU A 612 12.06 -1.98 20.80
N GLY A 613 10.72 -1.95 20.87
CA GLY A 613 9.92 -2.22 22.06
C GLY A 613 9.87 -1.04 23.02
N ARG A 614 8.80 -0.97 23.83
CA ARG A 614 8.51 0.16 24.75
C ARG A 614 9.64 0.51 25.72
N GLN A 615 10.45 -0.46 26.13
CA GLN A 615 11.64 -0.25 26.96
C GLN A 615 12.70 0.67 26.29
N ASN A 616 12.75 0.67 24.96
CA ASN A 616 13.67 1.46 24.15
C ASN A 616 13.00 2.71 23.54
N TRP A 617 11.79 3.08 23.99
CA TRP A 617 11.10 4.30 23.56
C TRP A 617 11.94 5.57 23.74
N HIS A 618 12.79 5.59 24.78
CA HIS A 618 13.74 6.67 25.05
C HIS A 618 14.70 6.96 23.88
N CYS A 619 14.90 6.02 22.94
CA CYS A 619 15.68 6.23 21.71
C CYS A 619 14.90 6.99 20.62
N LEU A 620 13.56 6.98 20.64
CA LEU A 620 12.69 7.54 19.58
C LEU A 620 11.91 8.80 20.03
N ARG A 621 11.76 9.00 21.35
CA ARG A 621 10.96 10.09 21.95
C ARG A 621 11.25 11.46 21.32
N GLU A 622 12.51 11.89 21.30
CA GLU A 622 12.94 13.21 20.80
C GLU A 622 12.66 13.35 19.28
N THR A 623 12.84 12.27 18.52
CA THR A 623 12.48 12.20 17.09
C THR A 623 10.98 12.34 16.88
N TYR A 624 10.15 11.70 17.72
CA TYR A 624 8.70 11.82 17.65
C TYR A 624 8.20 13.23 18.05
N GLU A 625 8.74 13.80 19.13
CA GLU A 625 8.47 15.18 19.57
C GLU A 625 8.87 16.21 18.49
N THR A 626 9.99 15.97 17.79
CA THR A 626 10.46 16.78 16.65
C THR A 626 9.50 16.67 15.46
N LEU A 627 9.15 15.45 15.03
CA LEU A 627 8.25 15.21 13.90
C LEU A 627 6.81 15.71 14.18
N ALA A 628 6.36 15.65 15.44
CA ALA A 628 5.09 16.22 15.88
C ALA A 628 5.08 17.76 15.83
N SER A 629 6.26 18.38 15.87
CA SER A 629 6.46 19.83 15.80
C SER A 629 6.95 20.32 14.43
N ASP A 630 7.07 19.42 13.44
CA ASP A 630 7.62 19.72 12.11
C ASP A 630 6.79 20.81 11.40
N MET A 631 7.44 21.74 10.69
CA MET A 631 6.76 22.80 9.95
C MET A 631 5.81 22.25 8.86
N GLN A 632 6.14 21.10 8.26
CA GLN A 632 5.31 20.43 7.26
C GLN A 632 4.09 19.76 7.91
N TRP A 633 2.90 20.31 7.66
CA TRP A 633 1.64 19.71 8.11
C TRP A 633 1.45 18.25 7.63
N LYS A 634 2.05 17.88 6.49
CA LYS A 634 2.07 16.49 6.00
C LYS A 634 2.70 15.53 7.01
N VAL A 635 3.82 15.92 7.63
CA VAL A 635 4.56 15.11 8.61
C VAL A 635 3.73 14.95 9.90
N ARG A 636 3.24 16.07 10.43
CA ARG A 636 2.35 16.08 11.61
C ARG A 636 1.08 15.24 11.38
N ARG A 637 0.47 15.35 10.20
CA ARG A 637 -0.65 14.51 9.77
C ARG A 637 -0.29 13.02 9.75
N THR A 638 0.90 12.63 9.27
CA THR A 638 1.33 11.22 9.29
C THR A 638 1.37 10.64 10.72
N LEU A 639 1.82 11.44 11.69
CA LEU A 639 1.78 11.04 13.11
C LEU A 639 0.36 11.05 13.69
N ALA A 640 -0.46 12.05 13.36
CA ALA A 640 -1.85 12.13 13.81
C ALA A 640 -2.68 10.91 13.37
N PHE A 641 -2.41 10.36 12.18
CA PHE A 641 -3.01 9.12 11.69
C PHE A 641 -2.48 7.83 12.37
N SER A 642 -1.38 7.87 13.14
CA SER A 642 -0.70 6.68 13.68
C SER A 642 -0.42 6.71 15.20
N ILE A 643 -0.79 7.79 15.89
CA ILE A 643 -0.59 7.96 17.34
C ILE A 643 -1.33 6.93 18.21
N HIS A 644 -2.40 6.32 17.70
CA HIS A 644 -3.15 5.26 18.38
C HIS A 644 -2.38 3.92 18.36
N GLU A 645 -1.81 3.51 17.22
CA GLU A 645 -0.90 2.36 17.13
C GLU A 645 0.30 2.52 18.07
N LEU A 646 0.88 3.73 18.10
CA LEU A 646 2.00 4.03 19.00
C LEU A 646 1.58 3.95 20.49
N ALA A 647 0.34 4.34 20.83
CA ALA A 647 -0.18 4.17 22.18
C ALA A 647 -0.33 2.69 22.58
N VAL A 648 -0.78 1.81 21.66
CA VAL A 648 -0.81 0.35 21.89
C VAL A 648 0.60 -0.19 22.14
N ILE A 649 1.58 0.22 21.32
CA ILE A 649 2.98 -0.20 21.45
C ILE A 649 3.57 0.21 22.79
N LEU A 650 3.40 1.48 23.19
CA LEU A 650 4.00 2.05 24.40
C LEU A 650 3.27 1.66 25.70
N GLY A 651 1.95 1.51 25.65
CA GLY A 651 1.11 1.27 26.81
C GLY A 651 0.85 2.53 27.65
N ASP A 652 0.05 2.37 28.70
CA ASP A 652 -0.73 3.39 29.38
C ASP A 652 0.14 4.52 29.94
N GLN A 653 1.22 4.17 30.65
CA GLN A 653 2.07 5.12 31.39
C GLN A 653 2.82 6.06 30.44
N LEU A 654 3.43 5.50 29.38
CA LEU A 654 4.15 6.27 28.37
C LEU A 654 3.19 7.04 27.46
N THR A 655 2.01 6.47 27.15
CA THR A 655 0.94 7.16 26.42
C THR A 655 0.48 8.41 27.18
N ALA A 656 0.21 8.28 28.48
CA ALA A 656 -0.23 9.39 29.32
C ALA A 656 0.85 10.46 29.54
N ALA A 657 2.13 10.08 29.58
CA ALA A 657 3.25 11.00 29.76
C ALA A 657 3.63 11.74 28.47
N ASP A 658 3.75 11.02 27.34
CA ASP A 658 4.43 11.51 26.14
C ASP A 658 3.49 11.73 24.96
N LEU A 659 2.50 10.84 24.76
CA LEU A 659 1.59 10.93 23.60
C LEU A 659 0.40 11.84 23.84
N VAL A 660 -0.20 11.85 25.04
CA VAL A 660 -1.32 12.73 25.39
C VAL A 660 -1.03 14.22 25.16
N PRO A 661 0.14 14.79 25.53
CA PRO A 661 0.50 16.17 25.17
C PRO A 661 0.51 16.43 23.65
N ILE A 662 1.03 15.48 22.86
CA ILE A 662 1.14 15.59 21.40
C ILE A 662 -0.23 15.45 20.72
N PHE A 663 -1.06 14.50 21.18
CA PHE A 663 -2.46 14.37 20.76
C PHE A 663 -3.23 15.68 20.98
N ASN A 664 -3.06 16.29 22.16
CA ASN A 664 -3.65 17.58 22.51
C ASN A 664 -3.10 18.77 21.69
N GLY A 665 -1.93 18.60 21.06
CA GLY A 665 -1.40 19.50 20.03
C GLY A 665 -2.13 19.30 18.69
N PHE A 666 -2.20 18.07 18.19
CA PHE A 666 -2.88 17.74 16.92
C PHE A 666 -4.37 18.10 16.91
N LEU A 667 -5.06 18.09 18.05
CA LEU A 667 -6.45 18.57 18.19
C LEU A 667 -6.63 20.07 17.84
N LYS A 668 -5.55 20.86 17.97
CA LYS A 668 -5.49 22.32 17.80
C LYS A 668 -4.70 22.75 16.55
N ASP A 669 -4.25 21.79 15.75
CA ASP A 669 -3.56 21.98 14.48
C ASP A 669 -4.58 22.27 13.36
N LEU A 670 -4.16 22.32 12.10
CA LEU A 670 -5.04 22.48 10.95
C LEU A 670 -6.06 21.32 10.84
N ASP A 671 -7.25 21.58 10.29
CA ASP A 671 -8.27 20.56 9.94
C ASP A 671 -7.66 19.29 9.25
N GLU A 672 -6.63 19.45 8.40
CA GLU A 672 -5.91 18.35 7.70
C GLU A 672 -5.05 17.46 8.60
N VAL A 673 -4.65 17.94 9.77
CA VAL A 673 -3.96 17.14 10.81
C VAL A 673 -4.99 16.62 11.83
N ARG A 674 -5.92 17.48 12.26
CA ARG A 674 -7.03 17.14 13.17
C ARG A 674 -7.84 15.92 12.70
N ILE A 675 -8.01 15.75 11.39
CA ILE A 675 -8.73 14.60 10.82
C ILE A 675 -8.04 13.24 11.10
N GLY A 676 -6.72 13.22 11.29
CA GLY A 676 -5.97 12.02 11.64
C GLY A 676 -6.28 11.53 13.06
N VAL A 677 -6.18 12.43 14.05
CA VAL A 677 -6.57 12.11 15.44
C VAL A 677 -8.07 11.89 15.58
N LEU A 678 -8.90 12.54 14.77
CA LEU A 678 -10.34 12.28 14.74
C LEU A 678 -10.64 10.85 14.25
N LYS A 679 -10.00 10.39 13.17
CA LYS A 679 -10.21 9.05 12.57
C LYS A 679 -9.92 7.87 13.48
N HIS A 680 -9.16 8.09 14.54
CA HIS A 680 -8.75 7.07 15.52
C HIS A 680 -9.02 7.54 16.95
N LEU A 681 -10.00 8.43 17.10
CA LEU A 681 -10.35 9.08 18.36
C LEU A 681 -10.93 8.07 19.37
N HIS A 682 -11.76 7.14 18.91
CA HIS A 682 -12.22 6.02 19.71
C HIS A 682 -11.04 5.20 20.24
N ASP A 683 -10.13 4.81 19.35
CA ASP A 683 -9.10 3.82 19.63
C ASP A 683 -8.03 4.37 20.59
N PHE A 684 -7.62 5.63 20.39
CA PHE A 684 -6.75 6.34 21.33
C PHE A 684 -7.43 6.55 22.69
N LEU A 685 -8.71 6.97 22.73
CA LEU A 685 -9.42 7.20 23.98
C LEU A 685 -9.75 5.91 24.76
N LYS A 686 -9.91 4.77 24.08
CA LYS A 686 -10.08 3.43 24.70
C LYS A 686 -8.86 3.06 25.56
N LEU A 687 -7.66 3.47 25.16
CA LEU A 687 -6.40 3.22 25.88
C LEU A 687 -6.15 4.17 27.07
N LEU A 688 -6.94 5.23 27.25
CA LEU A 688 -6.79 6.15 28.37
C LEU A 688 -7.63 5.72 29.59
N HIS A 689 -7.06 5.92 30.79
CA HIS A 689 -7.76 5.78 32.07
C HIS A 689 -9.02 6.67 32.11
N ILE A 690 -10.07 6.20 32.80
CA ILE A 690 -11.42 6.77 32.73
C ILE A 690 -11.48 8.28 33.04
N ASP A 691 -10.71 8.77 34.01
CA ASP A 691 -10.65 10.20 34.35
C ASP A 691 -10.07 11.04 33.21
N LYS A 692 -8.96 10.57 32.61
CA LYS A 692 -8.33 11.24 31.47
C LYS A 692 -9.18 11.17 30.21
N ARG A 693 -9.84 10.03 29.97
CA ARG A 693 -10.86 9.92 28.92
C ARG A 693 -11.96 10.97 29.10
N ARG A 694 -12.41 11.20 30.33
CA ARG A 694 -13.49 12.15 30.64
C ARG A 694 -13.13 13.61 30.40
N GLU A 695 -11.86 13.99 30.52
CA GLU A 695 -11.38 15.36 30.21
C GLU A 695 -11.65 15.77 28.74
N TYR A 696 -11.73 14.80 27.82
CA TYR A 696 -11.98 15.06 26.40
C TYR A 696 -13.45 15.40 26.06
N LEU A 697 -14.43 15.10 26.92
CA LEU A 697 -15.86 15.32 26.63
C LEU A 697 -16.19 16.78 26.27
N TYR A 698 -15.48 17.74 26.85
CA TYR A 698 -15.59 19.15 26.49
C TYR A 698 -14.95 19.46 25.12
N GLN A 699 -13.78 18.89 24.85
CA GLN A 699 -13.02 19.07 23.62
C GLN A 699 -13.75 18.49 22.40
N LEU A 700 -14.60 17.47 22.58
CA LEU A 700 -15.45 16.93 21.50
C LEU A 700 -16.37 17.99 20.88
N GLN A 701 -16.73 19.05 21.60
CA GLN A 701 -17.53 20.15 21.06
C GLN A 701 -16.70 21.05 20.12
N GLU A 702 -15.38 21.12 20.28
CA GLU A 702 -14.47 21.89 19.43
C GLU A 702 -14.34 21.30 18.02
N PHE A 703 -14.60 19.99 17.84
CA PHE A 703 -14.65 19.36 16.51
C PHE A 703 -15.85 19.80 15.66
N LEU A 704 -16.88 20.44 16.23
CA LEU A 704 -17.92 21.13 15.44
C LEU A 704 -17.39 22.41 14.77
N VAL A 705 -16.29 22.97 15.30
CA VAL A 705 -15.62 24.16 14.77
C VAL A 705 -14.48 23.71 13.84
N THR A 706 -14.82 23.50 12.58
CA THR A 706 -13.88 23.27 11.47
C THR A 706 -13.37 24.59 10.90
N ASP A 707 -12.06 24.71 10.63
CA ASP A 707 -11.46 25.90 9.97
C ASP A 707 -12.24 26.27 8.69
N ASN A 708 -12.61 25.25 7.93
CA ASN A 708 -13.36 25.38 6.71
C ASN A 708 -14.78 24.82 6.88
N SER A 709 -15.79 25.69 6.95
CA SER A 709 -17.20 25.27 7.07
C SER A 709 -17.70 24.33 5.95
N ARG A 710 -17.01 24.26 4.80
CA ARG A 710 -17.28 23.28 3.73
C ARG A 710 -16.75 21.88 4.00
N ASN A 711 -15.94 21.69 5.05
CA ASN A 711 -15.33 20.42 5.44
C ASN A 711 -16.36 19.45 6.06
N TRP A 712 -17.34 19.04 5.24
CA TRP A 712 -18.40 18.13 5.64
C TRP A 712 -17.87 16.71 5.89
N ARG A 713 -16.74 16.32 5.30
CA ARG A 713 -16.10 15.02 5.54
C ARG A 713 -15.61 14.91 6.98
N PHE A 714 -15.01 15.96 7.52
CA PHE A 714 -14.63 16.05 8.93
C PHE A 714 -15.84 15.88 9.87
N ARG A 715 -16.97 16.52 9.56
CA ARG A 715 -18.19 16.41 10.37
C ARG A 715 -18.95 15.08 10.17
N ALA A 716 -18.76 14.41 9.03
CA ALA A 716 -19.20 13.03 8.81
C ALA A 716 -18.37 12.06 9.67
N GLU A 717 -17.04 12.17 9.63
CA GLU A 717 -16.12 11.40 10.47
C GLU A 717 -16.45 11.57 11.96
N LEU A 718 -16.66 12.82 12.42
CA LEU A 718 -17.10 13.09 13.79
C LEU A 718 -18.39 12.34 14.14
N ALA A 719 -19.36 12.25 13.23
CA ALA A 719 -20.59 11.50 13.45
C ALA A 719 -20.36 9.97 13.50
N GLU A 720 -19.39 9.44 12.76
CA GLU A 720 -19.01 8.01 12.82
C GLU A 720 -18.27 7.68 14.12
N GLN A 721 -17.27 8.47 14.48
CA GLN A 721 -16.48 8.32 15.71
C GLN A 721 -17.34 8.46 16.97
N LEU A 722 -18.30 9.40 16.97
CA LEU A 722 -19.25 9.55 18.08
C LEU A 722 -20.12 8.31 18.31
N ILE A 723 -20.33 7.44 17.31
CA ILE A 723 -21.05 6.16 17.49
C ILE A 723 -20.21 5.23 18.36
N LEU A 724 -18.93 5.08 18.03
CA LEU A 724 -17.99 4.23 18.78
C LEU A 724 -17.77 4.78 20.21
N LEU A 725 -17.61 6.11 20.33
CA LEU A 725 -17.51 6.78 21.62
C LEU A 725 -18.76 6.63 22.50
N LEU A 726 -19.93 6.27 21.96
CA LEU A 726 -21.10 5.96 22.81
C LEU A 726 -20.76 4.85 23.80
N GLU A 727 -19.97 3.85 23.41
CA GLU A 727 -19.64 2.69 24.25
C GLU A 727 -18.77 3.10 25.44
N LEU A 728 -17.72 3.89 25.19
CA LEU A 728 -16.69 4.28 26.16
C LEU A 728 -17.15 5.19 27.32
N TYR A 729 -18.34 5.80 27.23
CA TYR A 729 -18.85 6.79 28.20
C TYR A 729 -20.13 6.34 28.93
N SER A 730 -20.39 6.95 30.10
CA SER A 730 -21.61 6.70 30.87
C SER A 730 -22.86 7.28 30.18
N PRO A 731 -24.06 6.71 30.40
CA PRO A 731 -25.30 7.28 29.87
C PRO A 731 -25.53 8.75 30.22
N ARG A 732 -25.03 9.21 31.38
CA ARG A 732 -25.09 10.63 31.76
C ARG A 732 -24.19 11.49 30.88
N ASP A 733 -22.92 11.10 30.73
CA ASP A 733 -21.96 11.86 29.92
C ASP A 733 -22.39 11.90 28.43
N VAL A 734 -22.98 10.82 27.93
CA VAL A 734 -23.61 10.77 26.59
C VAL A 734 -24.76 11.79 26.48
N TYR A 735 -25.64 11.87 27.48
CA TYR A 735 -26.79 12.79 27.48
C TYR A 735 -26.40 14.26 27.69
N ASP A 736 -25.38 14.54 28.50
CA ASP A 736 -24.94 15.89 28.84
C ASP A 736 -24.03 16.48 27.75
N TYR A 737 -23.10 15.70 27.18
CA TYR A 737 -22.06 16.21 26.27
C TYR A 737 -22.23 15.80 24.80
N LEU A 738 -22.62 14.55 24.51
CA LEU A 738 -22.65 14.03 23.12
C LEU A 738 -23.98 14.31 22.41
N ARG A 739 -25.10 14.28 23.13
CA ARG A 739 -26.44 14.58 22.59
C ARG A 739 -26.53 15.94 21.87
N PRO A 740 -26.03 17.08 22.42
CA PRO A 740 -26.04 18.35 21.70
C PRO A 740 -25.28 18.31 20.37
N ILE A 741 -24.18 17.56 20.31
CA ILE A 741 -23.36 17.39 19.10
C ILE A 741 -24.12 16.57 18.05
N ALA A 742 -24.68 15.42 18.44
CA ALA A 742 -25.44 14.55 17.54
C ALA A 742 -26.69 15.24 16.95
N LEU A 743 -27.43 16.00 17.77
CA LEU A 743 -28.61 16.76 17.31
C LEU A 743 -28.24 17.88 16.33
N ASN A 744 -27.09 18.53 16.51
CA ASN A 744 -26.57 19.54 15.58
C ASN A 744 -26.19 18.90 14.22
N LEU A 745 -25.50 17.76 14.24
CA LEU A 745 -25.10 17.03 13.03
C LEU A 745 -26.31 16.46 12.25
N CYS A 746 -27.40 16.06 12.94
CA CYS A 746 -28.69 15.75 12.30
C CYS A 746 -29.33 16.94 11.56
N ALA A 747 -28.94 18.17 11.90
CA ALA A 747 -29.37 19.41 11.24
C ALA A 747 -28.34 19.97 10.22
N ASP A 748 -27.23 19.25 9.94
CA ASP A 748 -26.20 19.71 8.99
C ASP A 748 -26.78 20.00 7.60
N LYS A 749 -26.13 20.90 6.86
CA LYS A 749 -26.51 21.29 5.49
C LYS A 749 -26.33 20.14 4.50
N VAL A 750 -25.31 19.30 4.66
CA VAL A 750 -24.94 18.19 3.76
C VAL A 750 -25.65 16.90 4.16
N SER A 751 -26.23 16.20 3.17
CA SER A 751 -27.06 15.02 3.48
C SER A 751 -26.28 13.82 4.01
N SER A 752 -25.03 13.63 3.60
CA SER A 752 -24.18 12.52 4.05
C SER A 752 -23.91 12.59 5.56
N VAL A 753 -23.58 13.77 6.08
CA VAL A 753 -23.40 14.03 7.52
C VAL A 753 -24.68 13.67 8.28
N ARG A 754 -25.84 14.15 7.81
CA ARG A 754 -27.14 13.86 8.44
C ARG A 754 -27.45 12.36 8.46
N TRP A 755 -27.20 11.62 7.38
CA TRP A 755 -27.46 10.17 7.30
C TRP A 755 -26.71 9.38 8.38
N ILE A 756 -25.42 9.65 8.56
CA ILE A 756 -24.61 9.04 9.64
C ILE A 756 -25.15 9.48 11.01
N SER A 757 -25.50 10.77 11.13
CA SER A 757 -26.03 11.33 12.38
C SER A 757 -27.36 10.70 12.81
N TYR A 758 -28.21 10.25 11.85
CA TYR A 758 -29.42 9.51 12.18
C TYR A 758 -29.11 8.15 12.83
N LYS A 759 -28.05 7.45 12.37
CA LYS A 759 -27.55 6.23 13.03
C LYS A 759 -27.02 6.55 14.43
N LEU A 760 -26.19 7.58 14.57
CA LEU A 760 -25.67 8.06 15.86
C LEU A 760 -26.78 8.35 16.88
N VAL A 761 -27.80 9.12 16.51
CA VAL A 761 -28.95 9.40 17.38
C VAL A 761 -29.73 8.13 17.71
N SER A 762 -29.83 7.17 16.79
CA SER A 762 -30.55 5.91 17.02
C SER A 762 -29.86 5.00 18.03
N GLU A 763 -28.53 4.82 17.91
CA GLU A 763 -27.74 4.09 18.91
C GLU A 763 -27.69 4.83 20.25
N MET A 764 -27.67 6.17 20.24
CA MET A 764 -27.77 6.99 21.44
C MET A 764 -29.12 6.81 22.15
N VAL A 765 -30.25 6.78 21.42
CA VAL A 765 -31.57 6.46 21.98
C VAL A 765 -31.58 5.05 22.57
N LYS A 766 -31.01 4.04 21.89
CA LYS A 766 -30.91 2.66 22.42
C LYS A 766 -30.12 2.64 23.74
N LYS A 767 -28.90 3.20 23.79
CA LYS A 767 -28.09 3.23 25.02
C LYS A 767 -28.76 4.01 26.16
N LEU A 768 -29.41 5.14 25.88
CA LEU A 768 -30.09 5.96 26.88
C LEU A 768 -31.44 5.39 27.36
N HIS A 769 -32.12 4.59 26.54
CA HIS A 769 -33.37 3.92 26.93
C HIS A 769 -33.14 2.66 27.77
N MET A 770 -32.01 1.95 27.53
CA MET A 770 -31.58 0.83 28.39
C MET A 770 -30.99 1.31 29.74
N ALA A 771 -30.62 2.59 29.86
CA ALA A 771 -30.07 3.14 31.09
C ALA A 771 -31.14 3.31 32.18
N THR A 772 -30.74 3.14 33.44
CA THR A 772 -31.59 3.37 34.62
C THR A 772 -31.17 4.66 35.33
N PRO A 773 -32.08 5.62 35.63
CA PRO A 773 -33.49 5.64 35.22
C PRO A 773 -33.65 5.95 33.71
N PRO A 774 -34.73 5.46 33.06
CA PRO A 774 -34.95 5.61 31.62
C PRO A 774 -35.37 7.04 31.19
N THR A 775 -35.28 8.03 32.09
CA THR A 775 -35.66 9.43 31.83
C THR A 775 -34.86 10.02 30.68
N PHE A 776 -33.54 9.80 30.63
CA PHE A 776 -32.69 10.32 29.55
C PHE A 776 -33.12 9.86 28.15
N GLY A 777 -33.54 8.60 28.01
CA GLY A 777 -34.09 8.07 26.76
C GLY A 777 -35.44 8.70 26.40
N VAL A 778 -36.34 8.85 27.37
CA VAL A 778 -37.66 9.49 27.17
C VAL A 778 -37.52 10.98 26.82
N ASP A 779 -36.63 11.69 27.50
CA ASP A 779 -36.37 13.12 27.29
C ASP A 779 -35.76 13.38 25.91
N LEU A 780 -34.80 12.54 25.47
CA LEU A 780 -34.27 12.60 24.10
C LEU A 780 -35.34 12.27 23.04
N ILE A 781 -36.22 11.28 23.27
CA ILE A 781 -37.32 10.97 22.35
C ILE A 781 -38.29 12.16 22.23
N ASN A 782 -38.62 12.82 23.34
CA ASN A 782 -39.44 14.04 23.33
C ASN A 782 -38.76 15.18 22.57
N GLU A 783 -37.46 15.40 22.79
CA GLU A 783 -36.66 16.40 22.09
C GLU A 783 -36.61 16.15 20.57
N LEU A 784 -36.49 14.90 20.14
CA LEU A 784 -36.56 14.51 18.73
C LEU A 784 -37.96 14.75 18.12
N VAL A 785 -39.03 14.50 18.88
CA VAL A 785 -40.40 14.80 18.44
C VAL A 785 -40.62 16.30 18.23
N GLU A 786 -40.16 17.16 19.15
CA GLU A 786 -40.32 18.62 19.00
C GLU A 786 -39.41 19.20 17.91
N ASN A 787 -38.10 18.88 17.93
CA ASN A 787 -37.11 19.47 17.02
C ASN A 787 -37.23 18.97 15.57
N PHE A 788 -37.50 17.67 15.39
CA PHE A 788 -37.52 17.01 14.08
C PHE A 788 -38.92 16.56 13.67
N GLY A 789 -39.64 15.82 14.52
CA GLY A 789 -40.97 15.29 14.21
C GLY A 789 -42.02 16.37 13.89
N ARG A 790 -42.03 17.47 14.65
CA ARG A 790 -42.88 18.64 14.44
C ARG A 790 -42.21 19.76 13.63
N CYS A 791 -41.02 19.53 13.10
CA CYS A 791 -40.27 20.54 12.35
C CYS A 791 -41.11 21.12 11.19
N PRO A 792 -41.20 22.45 10.99
CA PRO A 792 -41.93 23.03 9.87
C PRO A 792 -41.29 22.68 8.51
N LYS A 793 -39.97 22.43 8.47
CA LYS A 793 -39.25 22.00 7.27
C LYS A 793 -39.47 20.50 7.04
N TRP A 794 -39.78 20.12 5.80
CA TRP A 794 -39.99 18.71 5.41
C TRP A 794 -38.76 17.84 5.70
N SER A 795 -37.55 18.37 5.53
CA SER A 795 -36.29 17.68 5.81
C SER A 795 -36.09 17.31 7.29
N GLY A 796 -36.63 18.11 8.22
CA GLY A 796 -36.61 17.79 9.65
C GLY A 796 -37.57 16.65 9.98
N ARG A 797 -38.77 16.64 9.39
CA ARG A 797 -39.71 15.53 9.55
C ARG A 797 -39.19 14.24 8.91
N GLN A 798 -38.47 14.33 7.80
CA GLN A 798 -37.78 13.20 7.19
C GLN A 798 -36.65 12.66 8.07
N ALA A 799 -35.86 13.54 8.71
CA ALA A 799 -34.84 13.14 9.68
C ALA A 799 -35.44 12.32 10.83
N PHE A 800 -36.57 12.77 11.39
CA PHE A 800 -37.29 12.03 12.45
C PHE A 800 -37.70 10.62 11.98
N VAL A 801 -38.28 10.49 10.79
CA VAL A 801 -38.67 9.18 10.23
C VAL A 801 -37.46 8.25 10.05
N PHE A 802 -36.33 8.75 9.55
CA PHE A 802 -35.13 7.94 9.41
C PHE A 802 -34.48 7.55 10.74
N VAL A 803 -34.51 8.42 11.76
CA VAL A 803 -34.10 8.04 13.13
C VAL A 803 -35.00 6.92 13.66
N CYS A 804 -36.33 7.05 13.56
CA CYS A 804 -37.24 5.98 13.97
C CYS A 804 -36.98 4.65 13.23
N GLN A 805 -36.67 4.70 11.93
CA GLN A 805 -36.36 3.52 11.10
C GLN A 805 -35.04 2.82 11.49
N ASN A 806 -34.10 3.50 12.15
CA ASN A 806 -32.84 2.90 12.64
C ASN A 806 -32.93 2.46 14.12
N ILE A 807 -34.04 2.77 14.81
CA ILE A 807 -34.34 2.31 16.16
C ILE A 807 -35.10 0.97 16.15
N SER A 808 -35.95 0.76 15.13
CA SER A 808 -36.73 -0.48 14.89
C SER A 808 -35.89 -1.62 14.33
#